data_AF-A0A510TQL7-F1
#
_entry.id   AF-A0A510TQL7-F1
#
_cell.length_a   1.000
_cell.length_b   1.000
_cell.length_c   1.000
_cell.angle_alpha   90.00
_cell.angle_beta   90.00
_cell.angle_gamma   90.00
#
_symmetry.space_group_name_H-M   'P 1'
#
loop_
_entity.id
_entity.type
_entity.pdbx_description
1 polymer ?
#
loop_
_entity_poly.entity_id
_entity_poly.type
_entity_poly.pdbx_seq_one_letter_code
_entity_poly.pdbx_strand_id
1 'polypeptide(L)'
;MPPHEEDTRKVQTAVIGQPGSDWPVFLPFDHDDFDRFMLGRSRDDFYCGTLLGGCGKKLSAKRYLQKKCHFAHRPPVHCRRTQTGEDSADHLYIGQALQRWLRRQGHHKIRVSYPDLGSGPGGAVEVRFGLGARLIRVQMDRMPLTQWEATRAQFAKGNVRVQWAYGPNSGIAHNESKAAGHAIRFTCRTESDTRRVFVGTQRPDHSVELTTLDECHLTNEGIITPHLTEEPSTTADADTGTDATALLAFPLVPGQLAFTAAISAEEQDVTARRLYDADVQPVGSAMTRMRIALPAHIVPPSPHRLNVIESTAHLLPLTDSAEPSWLIEAPGFTPLPARTDPRWPDLRPTPEPPKPDPVTPPRREAQADKPAIDEASLVAQLRARLSQIARSKGLINWETLIGYTGLTPDDFTPEDRVRILVAVDSPSAPDKPVLSSMVKLAGQQPGLPPFFTEVLTGLGREVDLRDDRLIKSTWERLREAAHAAQWDDTPLTPVPPATMGLPISDEELVERFRRHLERVARSRSVMKWSTLLRHAGVSASAISPRDRIRLLAAMDTPYGSDRPVLSSLVKQEGQKDGPAPFFEKVLDELGWAPSPMCRTVAVAWTTERERAYALFGKPGTRAGEIWIRPGTSLETVIQAVRKTLISAARRHVSVSWRTLAAAAGLAPNDLSEKARTAILVAVDRPAGSNGVLLSSLVISTENTPVPYFAEILKRLGRPHSSRPIELGRIRKAEQARAFAAYGSGPVSDTNSTNHDQPSRAIEK
;
A
#
# COMPACT_ATOMS: atom_id res chain seq x y z
N MET A 1 10.89 12.02 13.02
CA MET A 1 9.82 11.00 12.94
C MET A 1 10.48 9.67 12.69
N PRO A 2 10.12 8.60 13.43
CA PRO A 2 10.67 7.27 13.13
C PRO A 2 10.10 6.75 11.80
N PRO A 3 10.86 5.91 11.08
CA PRO A 3 10.40 5.28 9.84
C PRO A 3 9.19 4.40 10.12
N HIS A 4 8.23 4.38 9.19
CA HIS A 4 7.06 3.50 9.28
C HIS A 4 7.51 2.04 9.15
N GLU A 5 7.62 1.33 10.27
CA GLU A 5 7.58 -0.14 10.30
C GLU A 5 6.35 -0.62 9.51
N GLU A 6 6.55 -1.53 8.56
CA GLU A 6 5.44 -2.25 7.95
C GLU A 6 4.76 -3.09 9.04
N ASP A 7 3.54 -2.70 9.40
CA ASP A 7 2.75 -3.40 10.41
C ASP A 7 2.27 -4.77 9.86
N THR A 8 3.08 -5.81 10.08
CA THR A 8 2.85 -7.22 9.69
C THR A 8 1.62 -7.86 10.36
N ARG A 9 1.01 -7.19 11.35
CA ARG A 9 -0.21 -7.64 12.05
C ARG A 9 -1.49 -7.50 11.24
N LYS A 10 -1.43 -6.98 10.01
CA LYS A 10 -2.60 -6.65 9.20
C LYS A 10 -3.07 -7.83 8.37
N VAL A 11 -4.34 -8.20 8.55
CA VAL A 11 -4.97 -9.33 7.86
C VAL A 11 -5.35 -8.91 6.44
N GLN A 12 -4.78 -9.55 5.42
CA GLN A 12 -5.04 -9.23 4.03
C GLN A 12 -6.10 -10.11 3.37
N THR A 13 -6.33 -11.30 3.92
CA THR A 13 -7.30 -12.26 3.37
C THR A 13 -8.38 -12.63 4.39
N ALA A 14 -9.58 -12.88 3.87
CA ALA A 14 -10.74 -13.32 4.62
C ALA A 14 -11.49 -14.41 3.85
N VAL A 15 -12.53 -14.97 4.46
CA VAL A 15 -13.51 -15.81 3.74
C VAL A 15 -14.89 -15.16 3.80
N ILE A 16 -15.73 -15.44 2.81
CA ILE A 16 -17.11 -14.95 2.74
C ILE A 16 -18.14 -16.05 3.03
N GLY A 17 -19.36 -15.65 3.37
CA GLY A 17 -20.48 -16.56 3.66
C GLY A 17 -20.49 -17.05 5.11
N GLN A 18 -19.45 -17.79 5.52
CA GLN A 18 -19.36 -18.33 6.89
C GLN A 18 -17.92 -18.55 7.33
N PRO A 19 -17.65 -18.67 8.65
CA PRO A 19 -16.30 -18.88 9.20
C PRO A 19 -15.53 -20.07 8.61
N GLY A 20 -16.22 -21.17 8.31
CA GLY A 20 -15.63 -22.38 7.74
C GLY A 20 -15.65 -22.45 6.21
N SER A 21 -15.96 -21.35 5.52
CA SER A 21 -16.05 -21.35 4.07
C SER A 21 -14.69 -21.49 3.40
N ASP A 22 -14.66 -22.16 2.25
CA ASP A 22 -13.51 -22.25 1.34
C ASP A 22 -13.53 -21.17 0.24
N TRP A 23 -14.27 -20.09 0.46
CA TRP A 23 -14.39 -18.95 -0.47
C TRP A 23 -13.51 -17.79 0.00
N PRO A 24 -12.24 -17.76 -0.44
CA PRO A 24 -11.31 -16.71 -0.02
C PRO A 24 -11.63 -15.40 -0.73
N VAL A 25 -11.26 -14.31 -0.08
CA VAL A 25 -11.19 -12.98 -0.68
C VAL A 25 -9.90 -12.31 -0.24
N PHE A 26 -9.26 -11.62 -1.18
CA PHE A 26 -8.12 -10.75 -0.95
C PHE A 26 -8.62 -9.32 -0.92
N LEU A 27 -8.26 -8.57 0.13
CA LEU A 27 -8.53 -7.13 0.12
C LEU A 27 -7.40 -6.45 -0.64
N PRO A 28 -7.66 -5.58 -1.63
CA PRO A 28 -6.60 -4.83 -2.27
C PRO A 28 -5.89 -3.88 -1.29
N PHE A 29 -4.59 -3.66 -1.48
CA PHE A 29 -3.83 -2.74 -0.63
C PHE A 29 -4.20 -1.27 -0.87
N ASP A 30 -4.49 -0.91 -2.13
CA ASP A 30 -4.82 0.44 -2.56
C ASP A 30 -6.28 0.82 -2.24
N HIS A 31 -6.49 2.06 -1.84
CA HIS A 31 -7.79 2.63 -1.51
C HIS A 31 -8.79 2.76 -2.67
N ASP A 32 -8.31 2.93 -3.91
CA ASP A 32 -9.14 3.01 -5.10
C ASP A 32 -9.65 1.60 -5.47
N ASP A 33 -8.76 0.61 -5.39
CA ASP A 33 -9.11 -0.80 -5.57
C ASP A 33 -10.00 -1.33 -4.44
N PHE A 34 -9.85 -0.80 -3.22
CA PHE A 34 -10.77 -1.09 -2.11
C PHE A 34 -12.21 -0.73 -2.45
N ASP A 35 -12.45 0.45 -3.06
CA ASP A 35 -13.80 0.89 -3.37
C ASP A 35 -14.45 -0.02 -4.43
N ARG A 36 -13.66 -0.46 -5.42
CA ARG A 36 -14.08 -1.47 -6.40
C ARG A 36 -14.34 -2.83 -5.75
N PHE A 37 -13.46 -3.29 -4.86
CA PHE A 37 -13.62 -4.54 -4.10
C PHE A 37 -14.91 -4.54 -3.26
N MET A 38 -15.29 -3.39 -2.69
CA MET A 38 -16.50 -3.27 -1.89
C MET A 38 -17.80 -3.15 -2.71
N LEU A 39 -17.75 -3.03 -4.04
CA LEU A 39 -18.96 -3.02 -4.87
C LEU A 39 -19.73 -4.33 -4.70
N GLY A 40 -21.01 -4.22 -4.33
CA GLY A 40 -21.89 -5.36 -4.08
C GLY A 40 -21.60 -6.13 -2.79
N ARG A 41 -20.65 -5.67 -1.95
CA ARG A 41 -20.28 -6.29 -0.68
C ARG A 41 -20.55 -5.37 0.51
N SER A 42 -20.85 -5.95 1.65
CA SER A 42 -21.02 -5.26 2.92
C SER A 42 -19.82 -5.48 3.85
N ARG A 43 -19.62 -4.60 4.82
CA ARG A 43 -18.57 -4.76 5.85
C ARG A 43 -18.81 -5.93 6.80
N ASP A 44 -19.95 -6.62 6.70
CA ASP A 44 -20.35 -7.75 7.53
C ASP A 44 -20.20 -9.11 6.83
N ASP A 45 -19.69 -9.11 5.60
CA ASP A 45 -19.61 -10.31 4.74
C ASP A 45 -18.34 -11.14 5.00
N PHE A 46 -17.37 -10.56 5.70
CA PHE A 46 -16.02 -11.11 5.82
C PHE A 46 -15.81 -11.79 7.17
N TYR A 47 -15.14 -12.93 7.15
CA TYR A 47 -14.80 -13.72 8.33
C TYR A 47 -13.31 -14.02 8.38
N CYS A 48 -12.75 -14.03 9.59
CA CYS A 48 -11.42 -14.56 9.86
C CYS A 48 -11.50 -16.08 9.81
N GLY A 49 -11.41 -16.64 8.59
CA GLY A 49 -11.80 -18.02 8.31
C GLY A 49 -11.02 -19.05 9.11
N THR A 50 -11.68 -20.12 9.54
CA THR A 50 -11.03 -21.22 10.29
C THR A 50 -10.07 -21.98 9.40
N LEU A 51 -10.37 -22.12 8.10
CA LEU A 51 -9.46 -22.69 7.11
C LEU A 51 -8.25 -21.78 6.79
N LEU A 52 -8.22 -20.55 7.30
CA LEU A 52 -7.07 -19.63 7.24
C LEU A 52 -6.25 -19.65 8.56
N GLY A 53 -6.56 -20.56 9.49
CA GLY A 53 -6.01 -20.54 10.85
C GLY A 53 -6.60 -19.42 11.71
N GLY A 54 -7.73 -18.85 11.28
CA GLY A 54 -8.43 -17.74 11.91
C GLY A 54 -9.35 -18.15 13.06
N CYS A 55 -9.77 -17.14 13.84
CA CYS A 55 -10.65 -17.34 15.01
C CYS A 55 -12.13 -17.51 14.67
N GLY A 56 -12.51 -17.46 13.39
CA GLY A 56 -13.89 -17.54 12.92
C GLY A 56 -14.75 -16.29 13.13
N LYS A 57 -14.21 -15.24 13.77
CA LYS A 57 -14.97 -14.00 14.02
C LYS A 57 -15.07 -13.14 12.76
N LYS A 58 -16.11 -12.29 12.72
CA LYS A 58 -16.31 -11.34 11.63
C LYS A 58 -15.15 -10.34 11.55
N LEU A 59 -14.73 -10.07 10.32
CA LEU A 59 -13.77 -9.05 9.96
C LEU A 59 -14.50 -7.86 9.36
N SER A 60 -13.88 -6.69 9.45
CA SER A 60 -14.31 -5.49 8.74
C SER A 60 -13.22 -5.05 7.78
N ALA A 61 -13.55 -4.90 6.51
CA ALA A 61 -12.65 -4.31 5.53
C ALA A 61 -12.43 -2.83 5.88
N LYS A 62 -11.18 -2.43 6.15
CA LYS A 62 -10.80 -1.08 6.52
C LYS A 62 -10.11 -0.39 5.35
N ARG A 63 -10.73 0.70 4.88
CA ARG A 63 -10.18 1.61 3.89
C ARG A 63 -9.23 2.59 4.56
N TYR A 64 -8.05 2.77 3.99
CA TYR A 64 -7.07 3.76 4.45
C TYR A 64 -6.53 4.54 3.26
N LEU A 65 -6.30 5.84 3.43
CA LEU A 65 -5.77 6.71 2.38
C LEU A 65 -4.24 6.83 2.43
N GLN A 66 -3.63 6.54 3.58
CA GLN A 66 -2.21 6.74 3.85
C GLN A 66 -1.49 5.46 4.31
N LYS A 67 -2.20 4.33 4.39
CA LYS A 67 -1.68 3.01 4.81
C LYS A 67 -2.36 1.93 3.97
N LYS A 68 -1.77 0.72 3.93
CA LYS A 68 -2.38 -0.46 3.29
C LYS A 68 -3.78 -0.72 3.86
N CYS A 69 -4.77 -0.84 2.98
CA CYS A 69 -6.10 -1.34 3.32
C CYS A 69 -5.97 -2.80 3.81
N HIS A 70 -6.69 -3.15 4.88
CA HIS A 70 -6.61 -4.47 5.50
C HIS A 70 -7.94 -4.82 6.18
N PHE A 71 -8.17 -6.10 6.42
CA PHE A 71 -9.21 -6.58 7.30
C PHE A 71 -8.81 -6.36 8.76
N ALA A 72 -9.76 -5.92 9.57
CA ALA A 72 -9.59 -5.76 11.01
C ALA A 72 -10.66 -6.54 11.77
N HIS A 73 -10.25 -7.17 12.87
CA HIS A 73 -11.21 -7.73 13.81
C HIS A 73 -11.97 -6.64 14.55
N ARG A 74 -13.17 -6.97 15.04
CA ARG A 74 -13.93 -6.10 15.96
C ARG A 74 -13.56 -6.45 17.41
N PRO A 75 -12.99 -5.53 18.18
CA PRO A 75 -12.70 -5.78 19.60
C PRO A 75 -13.99 -6.04 20.40
N PRO A 76 -13.92 -6.83 21.48
CA PRO A 76 -12.75 -7.60 21.92
C PRO A 76 -12.61 -8.91 21.13
N VAL A 77 -11.38 -9.25 20.72
CA VAL A 77 -11.07 -10.54 20.10
C VAL A 77 -9.67 -11.00 20.50
N HIS A 78 -9.50 -12.30 20.68
CA HIS A 78 -8.19 -12.94 20.78
C HIS A 78 -8.05 -13.87 19.58
N CYS A 79 -7.16 -13.52 18.65
CA CYS A 79 -6.91 -14.29 17.44
C CYS A 79 -5.44 -14.68 17.40
N ARG A 80 -5.16 -15.97 17.23
CA ARG A 80 -3.80 -16.54 17.13
C ARG A 80 -3.35 -16.80 15.70
N ARG A 81 -4.11 -16.32 14.71
CA ARG A 81 -3.75 -16.41 13.30
C ARG A 81 -2.42 -15.72 13.05
N THR A 82 -1.43 -16.49 12.61
CA THR A 82 -0.07 -16.00 12.33
C THR A 82 0.11 -15.60 10.87
N GLN A 83 -0.51 -16.32 9.93
CA GLN A 83 -0.47 -16.01 8.51
C GLN A 83 -1.52 -14.97 8.13
N THR A 84 -1.11 -13.71 8.02
CA THR A 84 -1.97 -12.56 7.73
C THR A 84 -1.71 -11.92 6.37
N GLY A 85 -0.66 -12.37 5.67
CA GLY A 85 -0.22 -11.84 4.38
C GLY A 85 -1.16 -12.12 3.22
N GLU A 86 -0.76 -11.66 2.05
CA GLU A 86 -1.50 -11.80 0.80
C GLU A 86 -1.64 -13.26 0.34
N ASP A 87 -0.63 -14.09 0.61
CA ASP A 87 -0.54 -15.51 0.27
C ASP A 87 -1.25 -16.44 1.26
N SER A 88 -1.68 -15.93 2.42
CA SER A 88 -2.27 -16.71 3.52
C SER A 88 -3.58 -17.44 3.19
N ALA A 89 -4.13 -17.24 1.98
CA ALA A 89 -5.31 -17.94 1.48
C ALA A 89 -5.06 -18.69 0.17
N ASP A 90 -3.81 -18.80 -0.29
CA ASP A 90 -3.47 -19.40 -1.58
C ASP A 90 -3.94 -20.85 -1.70
N HIS A 91 -3.89 -21.64 -0.62
CA HIS A 91 -4.45 -23.00 -0.60
C HIS A 91 -5.94 -23.02 -0.93
N LEU A 92 -6.72 -22.04 -0.45
CA LEU A 92 -8.14 -21.95 -0.77
C LEU A 92 -8.34 -21.59 -2.24
N TYR A 93 -7.59 -20.62 -2.77
CA TYR A 93 -7.64 -20.25 -4.20
C TYR A 93 -7.29 -21.44 -5.10
N ILE A 94 -6.25 -22.20 -4.76
CA ILE A 94 -5.83 -23.41 -5.48
C ILE A 94 -6.95 -24.47 -5.43
N GLY A 95 -7.52 -24.74 -4.24
CA GLY A 95 -8.61 -25.70 -4.10
C GLY A 95 -9.84 -25.34 -4.92
N GLN A 96 -10.23 -24.06 -4.93
CA GLN A 96 -11.33 -23.57 -5.76
C GLN A 96 -11.04 -23.65 -7.25
N ALA A 97 -9.81 -23.30 -7.67
CA ALA A 97 -9.41 -23.34 -9.06
C ALA A 97 -9.42 -24.79 -9.59
N LEU A 98 -8.87 -25.73 -8.82
CA LEU A 98 -8.91 -27.17 -9.13
C LEU A 98 -10.35 -27.70 -9.19
N GLN A 99 -11.21 -27.34 -8.24
CA GLN A 99 -12.61 -27.77 -8.25
C GLN A 99 -13.34 -27.28 -9.49
N ARG A 100 -13.19 -25.99 -9.85
CA ARG A 100 -13.81 -25.40 -11.05
C ARG A 100 -13.25 -26.01 -12.34
N TRP A 101 -11.95 -26.25 -12.40
CA TRP A 101 -11.29 -26.89 -13.54
C TRP A 101 -11.79 -28.32 -13.75
N LEU A 102 -11.80 -29.16 -12.71
CA LEU A 102 -12.31 -30.53 -12.80
C LEU A 102 -13.80 -30.59 -13.19
N ARG A 103 -14.63 -29.64 -12.72
CA ARG A 103 -16.04 -29.54 -13.14
C ARG A 103 -16.18 -29.28 -14.64
N ARG A 104 -15.34 -28.40 -15.20
CA ARG A 104 -15.32 -28.11 -16.65
C ARG A 104 -14.84 -29.30 -17.47
N GLN A 105 -13.97 -30.13 -16.90
CA GLN A 105 -13.52 -31.40 -17.48
C GLN A 105 -14.57 -32.54 -17.35
N GLY A 106 -15.81 -32.24 -16.91
CA GLY A 106 -16.90 -33.22 -16.81
C GLY A 106 -16.93 -34.06 -15.52
N HIS A 107 -16.09 -33.74 -14.52
CA HIS A 107 -16.16 -34.43 -13.22
C HIS A 107 -17.22 -33.80 -12.31
N HIS A 108 -18.19 -34.61 -11.85
CA HIS A 108 -19.29 -34.14 -11.01
C HIS A 108 -19.14 -34.48 -9.52
N LYS A 109 -18.41 -35.55 -9.18
CA LYS A 109 -18.15 -35.99 -7.80
C LYS A 109 -16.77 -35.52 -7.37
N ILE A 110 -16.65 -34.27 -6.92
CA ILE A 110 -15.39 -33.65 -6.50
C ILE A 110 -15.51 -33.24 -5.03
N ARG A 111 -14.56 -33.67 -4.20
CA ARG A 111 -14.43 -33.26 -2.80
C ARG A 111 -13.08 -32.59 -2.59
N VAL A 112 -13.11 -31.31 -2.21
CA VAL A 112 -11.92 -30.57 -1.78
C VAL A 112 -11.82 -30.67 -0.26
N SER A 113 -10.61 -30.86 0.25
CA SER A 113 -10.30 -30.86 1.67
C SER A 113 -8.93 -30.21 1.93
N TYR A 114 -8.80 -29.60 3.09
CA TYR A 114 -7.60 -28.89 3.53
C TYR A 114 -7.10 -29.54 4.82
N PRO A 115 -6.37 -30.66 4.74
CA PRO A 115 -5.94 -31.38 5.93
C PRO A 115 -4.93 -30.55 6.72
N ASP A 116 -5.07 -30.58 8.05
CA ASP A 116 -4.07 -30.06 8.97
C ASP A 116 -2.96 -31.10 9.14
N LEU A 117 -1.72 -30.71 8.81
CA LEU A 117 -0.54 -31.58 8.87
C LEU A 117 0.32 -31.31 10.11
N GLY A 118 -0.20 -30.57 11.10
CA GLY A 118 0.49 -30.22 12.34
C GLY A 118 0.98 -28.77 12.40
N SER A 119 0.92 -28.04 11.29
CA SER A 119 1.26 -26.60 11.21
C SER A 119 0.03 -25.70 11.13
N GLY A 120 -1.17 -26.28 11.19
CA GLY A 120 -2.44 -25.61 10.99
C GLY A 120 -3.01 -25.82 9.58
N PRO A 121 -4.18 -25.21 9.30
CA PRO A 121 -4.84 -25.33 8.02
C PRO A 121 -4.07 -24.57 6.93
N GLY A 122 -4.04 -25.14 5.72
CA GLY A 122 -3.34 -24.56 4.56
C GLY A 122 -2.07 -25.28 4.16
N GLY A 123 -1.57 -26.22 4.97
CA GLY A 123 -0.37 -26.99 4.64
C GLY A 123 -0.50 -27.95 3.46
N ALA A 124 -1.73 -28.29 3.05
CA ALA A 124 -1.98 -28.96 1.79
C ALA A 124 -3.41 -28.77 1.28
N VAL A 125 -3.58 -29.05 -0.01
CA VAL A 125 -4.88 -29.15 -0.68
C VAL A 125 -5.04 -30.58 -1.21
N GLU A 126 -6.14 -31.22 -0.85
CA GLU A 126 -6.53 -32.52 -1.38
C GLU A 126 -7.83 -32.40 -2.18
N VAL A 127 -7.79 -32.83 -3.44
CA VAL A 127 -8.97 -32.87 -4.31
C VAL A 127 -9.22 -34.30 -4.75
N ARG A 128 -10.23 -34.94 -4.15
CA ARG A 128 -10.67 -36.30 -4.50
C ARG A 128 -11.76 -36.25 -5.56
N PHE A 129 -11.65 -37.09 -6.59
CA PHE A 129 -12.62 -37.19 -7.67
C PHE A 129 -12.67 -38.60 -8.27
N GLY A 130 -13.58 -38.85 -9.22
CA GLY A 130 -13.72 -40.17 -9.88
C GLY A 130 -14.06 -41.29 -8.88
N LEU A 131 -15.16 -41.13 -8.13
CA LEU A 131 -15.58 -42.00 -7.01
C LEU A 131 -14.59 -42.07 -5.83
N GLY A 132 -13.59 -41.18 -5.78
CA GLY A 132 -12.62 -41.11 -4.69
C GLY A 132 -11.36 -41.94 -4.91
N ALA A 133 -11.25 -42.67 -6.03
CA ALA A 133 -10.07 -43.43 -6.42
C ALA A 133 -8.92 -42.53 -6.92
N ARG A 134 -9.23 -41.29 -7.31
CA ARG A 134 -8.24 -40.31 -7.79
C ARG A 134 -8.11 -39.16 -6.81
N LEU A 135 -6.87 -38.73 -6.57
CA LEU A 135 -6.52 -37.64 -5.68
C LEU A 135 -5.49 -36.73 -6.35
N ILE A 136 -5.75 -35.43 -6.39
CA ILE A 136 -4.71 -34.42 -6.57
C ILE A 136 -4.30 -33.93 -5.18
N ARG A 137 -3.03 -34.10 -4.83
CA ARG A 137 -2.44 -33.64 -3.58
C ARG A 137 -1.47 -32.51 -3.88
N VAL A 138 -1.87 -31.27 -3.56
CA VAL A 138 -0.98 -30.11 -3.60
C VAL A 138 -0.36 -29.92 -2.22
N GLN A 139 0.91 -30.26 -2.07
CA GLN A 139 1.64 -30.02 -0.84
C GLN A 139 2.08 -28.56 -0.79
N MET A 140 1.62 -27.77 0.19
CA MET A 140 1.91 -26.35 0.31
C MET A 140 3.03 -26.08 1.31
N ASP A 141 2.90 -26.68 2.49
CA ASP A 141 3.89 -26.56 3.57
C ASP A 141 5.08 -27.47 3.32
N ARG A 142 6.20 -27.09 3.95
CA ARG A 142 7.42 -27.89 3.92
C ARG A 142 7.16 -29.29 4.46
N MET A 143 7.58 -30.30 3.71
CA MET A 143 7.48 -31.71 4.10
C MET A 143 8.89 -32.34 4.06
N PRO A 144 9.34 -33.06 5.10
CA PRO A 144 10.56 -33.86 5.02
C PRO A 144 10.45 -34.99 3.98
N LEU A 145 11.56 -35.33 3.32
CA LEU A 145 11.60 -36.38 2.30
C LEU A 145 11.08 -37.73 2.82
N THR A 146 11.50 -38.15 4.02
CA THR A 146 11.08 -39.41 4.63
C THR A 146 9.57 -39.45 4.88
N GLN A 147 8.98 -38.33 5.31
CA GLN A 147 7.53 -38.21 5.48
C GLN A 147 6.81 -38.26 4.14
N TRP A 148 7.37 -37.62 3.11
CA TRP A 148 6.82 -37.65 1.76
C TRP A 148 6.80 -39.07 1.18
N GLU A 149 7.91 -39.82 1.30
CA GLU A 149 8.02 -41.22 0.88
C GLU A 149 7.02 -42.11 1.63
N ALA A 150 6.92 -41.97 2.96
CA ALA A 150 5.95 -42.70 3.77
C ALA A 150 4.51 -42.41 3.35
N THR A 151 4.19 -41.15 3.06
CA THR A 151 2.85 -40.73 2.62
C THR A 151 2.53 -41.30 1.23
N ARG A 152 3.50 -41.31 0.30
CA ARG A 152 3.36 -41.96 -1.02
C ARG A 152 3.08 -43.45 -0.88
N ALA A 153 3.85 -44.15 -0.04
CA ALA A 153 3.65 -45.57 0.21
C ALA A 153 2.28 -45.85 0.83
N GLN A 154 1.79 -44.98 1.72
CA GLN A 154 0.46 -45.08 2.31
C GLN A 154 -0.65 -44.95 1.25
N PHE A 155 -0.55 -43.98 0.35
CA PHE A 155 -1.53 -43.81 -0.72
C PHE A 155 -1.52 -44.96 -1.73
N ALA A 156 -0.34 -45.47 -2.08
CA ALA A 156 -0.20 -46.64 -2.95
C ALA A 156 -0.88 -47.88 -2.34
N LYS A 157 -0.69 -48.12 -1.03
CA LYS A 157 -1.38 -49.21 -0.30
C LYS A 157 -2.90 -49.05 -0.28
N GLY A 158 -3.40 -47.82 -0.29
CA GLY A 158 -4.83 -47.51 -0.33
C GLY A 158 -5.48 -47.64 -1.71
N ASN A 159 -4.76 -48.08 -2.74
CA ASN A 159 -5.22 -48.08 -4.15
C ASN A 159 -5.72 -46.71 -4.62
N VAL A 160 -5.20 -45.62 -4.04
CA VAL A 160 -5.53 -44.25 -4.45
C VAL A 160 -4.52 -43.81 -5.49
N ARG A 161 -4.98 -43.45 -6.69
CA ARG A 161 -4.14 -42.86 -7.72
C ARG A 161 -3.90 -41.39 -7.39
N VAL A 162 -2.76 -41.11 -6.79
CA VAL A 162 -2.37 -39.76 -6.37
C VAL A 162 -1.51 -39.10 -7.43
N GLN A 163 -1.96 -37.95 -7.89
CA GLN A 163 -1.09 -36.99 -8.53
C GLN A 163 -0.54 -36.02 -7.50
N TRP A 164 0.78 -35.94 -7.44
CA TRP A 164 1.47 -34.96 -6.61
C TRP A 164 1.67 -33.65 -7.35
N ALA A 165 1.44 -32.56 -6.63
CA ALA A 165 1.76 -31.22 -7.06
C ALA A 165 2.23 -30.40 -5.85
N TYR A 166 2.86 -29.27 -6.11
CA TYR A 166 3.69 -28.61 -5.10
C TYR A 166 3.52 -27.11 -5.11
N GLY A 167 3.08 -26.57 -3.98
CA GLY A 167 3.11 -25.14 -3.72
C GLY A 167 4.54 -24.63 -3.53
N PRO A 168 4.72 -23.30 -3.48
CA PRO A 168 6.03 -22.67 -3.44
C PRO A 168 6.90 -23.26 -2.32
N ASN A 169 6.36 -23.30 -1.10
CA ASN A 169 7.09 -23.58 0.15
C ASN A 169 7.22 -25.08 0.51
N SER A 170 6.85 -25.98 -0.40
CA SER A 170 6.78 -27.43 -0.10
C SER A 170 8.14 -28.09 0.18
N GLY A 171 9.21 -27.57 -0.40
CA GLY A 171 10.57 -28.06 -0.19
C GLY A 171 10.88 -29.46 -0.77
N ILE A 172 9.93 -30.10 -1.45
CA ILE A 172 10.09 -31.48 -1.99
C ILE A 172 9.82 -31.62 -3.49
N ALA A 173 9.51 -30.52 -4.19
CA ALA A 173 9.24 -30.57 -5.63
C ALA A 173 10.46 -31.04 -6.45
N HIS A 174 11.67 -30.67 -6.02
CA HIS A 174 12.90 -31.14 -6.65
C HIS A 174 13.06 -32.66 -6.53
N ASN A 175 12.69 -33.25 -5.40
CA ASN A 175 12.77 -34.70 -5.19
C ASN A 175 11.85 -35.44 -6.17
N GLU A 176 10.64 -34.93 -6.43
CA GLU A 176 9.76 -35.49 -7.47
C GLU A 176 10.33 -35.28 -8.86
N SER A 177 10.83 -34.08 -9.18
CA SER A 177 11.44 -33.80 -10.48
C SER A 177 12.60 -34.76 -10.79
N LYS A 178 13.43 -35.05 -9.79
CA LYS A 178 14.52 -36.03 -9.90
C LYS A 178 14.02 -37.46 -10.08
N ALA A 179 12.91 -37.83 -9.42
CA ALA A 179 12.39 -39.19 -9.43
C ALA A 179 11.49 -39.51 -10.64
N ALA A 180 10.70 -38.54 -11.11
CA ALA A 180 9.68 -38.68 -12.14
C ALA A 180 9.97 -37.88 -13.43
N GLY A 181 11.14 -37.24 -13.50
CA GLY A 181 11.58 -36.40 -14.63
C GLY A 181 10.93 -35.02 -14.68
N HIS A 182 9.92 -34.75 -13.84
CA HIS A 182 9.30 -33.43 -13.70
C HIS A 182 8.49 -33.34 -12.39
N ALA A 183 8.11 -32.12 -12.00
CA ALA A 183 7.20 -31.88 -10.89
C ALA A 183 6.17 -30.79 -11.23
N ILE A 184 4.89 -31.01 -10.89
CA ILE A 184 3.85 -30.00 -11.10
C ILE A 184 3.88 -28.96 -9.97
N ARG A 185 4.01 -27.69 -10.32
CA ARG A 185 4.09 -26.55 -9.40
C ARG A 185 2.80 -25.75 -9.42
N PHE A 186 2.38 -25.27 -8.25
CA PHE A 186 1.31 -24.29 -8.10
C PHE A 186 1.88 -23.03 -7.48
N THR A 187 1.45 -21.87 -7.98
CA THR A 187 1.74 -20.57 -7.37
C THR A 187 0.56 -19.64 -7.55
N CYS A 188 0.45 -18.62 -6.71
CA CYS A 188 -0.56 -17.57 -6.87
C CYS A 188 0.12 -16.22 -7.02
N ARG A 189 -0.42 -15.39 -7.92
CA ARG A 189 -0.02 -13.99 -8.10
C ARG A 189 -1.26 -13.12 -7.92
N THR A 190 -1.12 -11.92 -7.36
CA THR A 190 -2.28 -11.01 -7.35
C THR A 190 -2.39 -10.28 -8.67
N GLU A 191 -3.57 -10.38 -9.27
CA GLU A 191 -3.92 -9.69 -10.50
C GLU A 191 -5.20 -8.91 -10.22
N SER A 192 -5.13 -7.59 -10.38
CA SER A 192 -6.22 -6.67 -9.99
C SER A 192 -6.63 -6.84 -8.52
N ASP A 193 -7.84 -7.35 -8.25
CA ASP A 193 -8.47 -7.47 -6.93
C ASP A 193 -8.56 -8.91 -6.42
N THR A 194 -7.86 -9.86 -7.06
CA THR A 194 -7.91 -11.28 -6.68
C THR A 194 -6.54 -11.96 -6.81
N ARG A 195 -6.43 -13.16 -6.22
CA ARG A 195 -5.30 -14.08 -6.42
C ARG A 195 -5.60 -14.97 -7.62
N ARG A 196 -4.74 -14.94 -8.64
CA ARG A 196 -4.79 -15.83 -9.81
C ARG A 196 -3.85 -17.01 -9.60
N VAL A 197 -4.33 -18.22 -9.88
CA VAL A 197 -3.59 -19.47 -9.74
C VAL A 197 -2.87 -19.78 -11.04
N PHE A 198 -1.56 -20.03 -10.94
CA PHE A 198 -0.70 -20.50 -12.01
C PHE A 198 -0.23 -21.92 -11.70
N VAL A 199 -0.07 -22.71 -12.77
CA VAL A 199 0.45 -24.07 -12.73
C VAL A 199 1.66 -24.13 -13.63
N GLY A 200 2.72 -24.82 -13.22
CA GLY A 200 3.88 -24.99 -14.07
C GLY A 200 4.48 -26.37 -13.95
N THR A 201 5.35 -26.69 -14.92
CA THR A 201 6.14 -27.90 -14.91
C THR A 201 7.57 -27.55 -14.54
N GLN A 202 8.03 -28.11 -13.41
CA GLN A 202 9.42 -28.02 -12.99
C GLN A 202 10.21 -29.18 -13.60
N ARG A 203 11.17 -28.89 -14.47
CA ARG A 203 12.08 -29.87 -15.06
C ARG A 203 13.26 -30.22 -14.11
N PRO A 204 14.09 -31.23 -14.41
CA PRO A 204 15.21 -31.61 -13.54
C PRO A 204 16.30 -30.55 -13.43
N ASP A 205 16.42 -29.70 -14.46
CA ASP A 205 17.23 -28.47 -14.45
C ASP A 205 16.62 -27.36 -13.58
N HIS A 206 15.50 -27.64 -12.92
CA HIS A 206 14.70 -26.78 -12.06
C HIS A 206 13.91 -25.67 -12.75
N SER A 207 13.99 -25.55 -14.09
CA SER A 207 13.23 -24.53 -14.83
C SER A 207 11.74 -24.73 -14.60
N VAL A 208 10.99 -23.64 -14.41
CA VAL A 208 9.54 -23.67 -14.19
C VAL A 208 8.86 -22.77 -15.20
N GLU A 209 8.18 -23.38 -16.16
CA GLU A 209 7.33 -22.67 -17.12
C GLU A 209 5.90 -22.61 -16.58
N LEU A 210 5.39 -21.39 -16.36
CA LEU A 210 4.09 -21.13 -15.73
C LEU A 210 3.01 -20.86 -16.77
N THR A 211 1.87 -21.53 -16.61
CA THR A 211 0.66 -21.39 -17.39
C THR A 211 -0.55 -21.26 -16.43
N THR A 212 -1.76 -21.14 -16.97
CA THR A 212 -3.00 -21.20 -16.21
C THR A 212 -3.63 -22.60 -16.27
N LEU A 213 -4.43 -22.97 -15.26
CA LEU A 213 -5.15 -24.26 -15.26
C LEU A 213 -6.03 -24.46 -16.50
N ASP A 214 -6.46 -23.38 -17.16
CA ASP A 214 -7.34 -23.43 -18.34
C ASP A 214 -6.63 -24.02 -19.57
N GLU A 215 -5.31 -23.89 -19.63
CA GLU A 215 -4.45 -24.45 -20.68
C GLU A 215 -3.99 -25.88 -20.34
N CYS A 216 -4.22 -26.33 -19.10
CA CYS A 216 -3.91 -27.68 -18.67
C CYS A 216 -5.07 -28.65 -18.96
N HIS A 217 -4.74 -29.91 -19.23
CA HIS A 217 -5.72 -30.99 -19.36
C HIS A 217 -5.43 -32.13 -18.38
N LEU A 218 -6.45 -32.90 -18.05
CA LEU A 218 -6.33 -34.03 -17.11
C LEU A 218 -6.27 -35.34 -17.88
N THR A 219 -5.17 -36.07 -17.75
CA THR A 219 -5.05 -37.44 -18.26
C THR A 219 -5.19 -38.44 -17.11
N ASN A 220 -5.03 -39.73 -17.42
CA ASN A 220 -4.91 -40.75 -16.40
C ASN A 220 -3.68 -40.52 -15.52
N GLU A 221 -2.57 -40.06 -16.09
CA GLU A 221 -1.30 -39.83 -15.40
C GLU A 221 -1.32 -38.57 -14.52
N GLY A 222 -2.12 -37.58 -14.89
CA GLY A 222 -2.34 -36.39 -14.09
C GLY A 222 -2.70 -35.15 -14.92
N ILE A 223 -2.62 -33.98 -14.29
CA ILE A 223 -2.51 -32.67 -14.92
C ILE A 223 -1.31 -32.68 -15.86
N ILE A 224 -1.57 -32.45 -17.13
CA ILE A 224 -0.58 -32.21 -18.17
C ILE A 224 -0.63 -30.72 -18.50
N THR A 225 0.51 -30.05 -18.37
CA THR A 225 0.71 -28.66 -18.83
C THR A 225 1.15 -28.68 -20.30
N PRO A 226 0.90 -27.62 -21.09
CA PRO A 226 1.40 -27.53 -22.47
C PRO A 226 2.89 -27.89 -22.61
N HIS A 227 3.70 -27.37 -21.69
CA HIS A 227 5.16 -27.53 -21.61
C HIS A 227 5.68 -28.94 -21.27
N LEU A 228 4.79 -29.87 -20.90
CA LEU A 228 5.13 -31.27 -20.65
C LEU A 228 5.04 -32.12 -21.93
N THR A 229 4.31 -31.63 -22.93
CA THR A 229 4.06 -32.30 -24.22
C THR A 229 5.08 -31.94 -25.28
N GLU A 230 5.83 -30.85 -25.10
CA GLU A 230 6.88 -30.42 -26.00
C GLU A 230 8.17 -31.18 -25.66
N GLU A 231 8.67 -31.98 -26.61
CA GLU A 231 10.04 -32.50 -26.55
C GLU A 231 11.02 -31.32 -26.43
N PRO A 232 12.16 -31.48 -25.72
CA PRO A 232 13.15 -30.43 -25.58
C PRO A 232 13.59 -30.00 -26.98
N SER A 233 13.14 -28.82 -27.41
CA SER A 233 13.44 -28.30 -28.73
C SER A 233 14.92 -27.91 -28.74
N THR A 234 15.77 -28.83 -29.16
CA THR A 234 17.11 -28.53 -29.67
C THR A 234 16.95 -27.85 -31.02
N THR A 235 16.58 -26.57 -31.03
CA THR A 235 16.83 -25.62 -32.12
C THR A 235 16.36 -24.25 -31.64
N ALA A 236 17.34 -23.42 -31.31
CA ALA A 236 17.16 -21.99 -31.24
C ALA A 236 16.86 -21.49 -32.66
N ASP A 237 15.66 -20.97 -32.87
CA ASP A 237 15.46 -19.88 -33.82
C ASP A 237 14.61 -18.83 -33.12
N ALA A 238 15.23 -17.67 -32.96
CA ALA A 238 14.67 -16.50 -32.33
C ALA A 238 13.63 -15.87 -33.25
N ASP A 239 12.37 -15.89 -32.86
CA ASP A 239 11.47 -14.76 -33.10
C ASP A 239 10.23 -14.81 -32.19
N THR A 240 9.73 -13.63 -31.85
CA THR A 240 8.60 -13.28 -30.97
C THR A 240 8.90 -13.29 -29.46
N GLY A 241 9.15 -12.07 -28.97
CA GLY A 241 9.40 -11.75 -27.57
C GLY A 241 8.30 -12.22 -26.64
N THR A 242 8.64 -13.20 -25.82
CA THR A 242 7.94 -13.53 -24.58
C THR A 242 8.98 -13.59 -23.49
N ASP A 243 8.68 -12.92 -22.38
CA ASP A 243 9.51 -12.63 -21.21
C ASP A 243 10.22 -13.89 -20.67
N ALA A 244 11.43 -14.15 -21.16
CA ALA A 244 12.29 -15.24 -20.72
C ALA A 244 13.18 -14.74 -19.58
N THR A 245 12.68 -14.86 -18.34
CA THR A 245 13.56 -14.95 -17.15
C THR A 245 13.17 -16.17 -16.33
N ALA A 246 13.52 -17.35 -16.88
CA ALA A 246 13.56 -18.60 -16.13
C ALA A 246 14.80 -18.62 -15.21
N LEU A 247 14.78 -17.84 -14.14
CA LEU A 247 15.75 -17.98 -13.06
C LEU A 247 15.22 -19.00 -12.04
N LEU A 248 16.05 -19.99 -11.73
CA LEU A 248 15.79 -21.07 -10.78
C LEU A 248 15.67 -20.51 -9.36
N ALA A 249 14.45 -20.20 -8.93
CA ALA A 249 14.17 -19.60 -7.62
C ALA A 249 13.48 -20.61 -6.69
N PHE A 250 14.21 -21.17 -5.71
CA PHE A 250 13.61 -21.99 -4.67
C PHE A 250 13.12 -21.11 -3.52
N PRO A 251 11.82 -20.99 -3.28
CA PRO A 251 11.33 -20.15 -2.19
C PRO A 251 11.71 -20.76 -0.83
N LEU A 252 12.18 -19.90 0.07
CA LEU A 252 12.50 -20.20 1.46
C LEU A 252 11.29 -19.85 2.32
N VAL A 253 11.05 -20.68 3.34
CA VAL A 253 9.90 -20.51 4.25
C VAL A 253 10.09 -19.24 5.09
N PRO A 254 9.13 -18.30 5.08
CA PRO A 254 9.20 -17.09 5.90
C PRO A 254 9.36 -17.41 7.39
N GLY A 255 10.25 -16.69 8.06
CA GLY A 255 10.51 -16.80 9.50
C GLY A 255 11.30 -18.03 9.94
N GLN A 256 11.72 -18.89 9.00
CA GLN A 256 12.49 -20.11 9.27
C GLN A 256 13.99 -19.96 8.97
N LEU A 257 14.41 -18.78 8.52
CA LEU A 257 15.81 -18.48 8.20
C LEU A 257 16.27 -17.27 9.00
N ALA A 258 17.34 -17.43 9.77
CA ALA A 258 18.04 -16.33 10.39
C ALA A 258 19.45 -16.19 9.84
N PHE A 259 20.03 -15.01 9.99
CA PHE A 259 21.39 -14.72 9.57
C PHE A 259 22.05 -13.65 10.43
N THR A 260 23.37 -13.69 10.46
CA THR A 260 24.23 -12.60 10.92
C THR A 260 25.02 -12.10 9.71
N ALA A 261 24.82 -10.83 9.34
CA ALA A 261 25.48 -10.28 8.15
C ALA A 261 26.95 -9.96 8.44
N ALA A 262 27.83 -10.26 7.51
CA ALA A 262 29.16 -9.68 7.41
C ALA A 262 29.24 -8.74 6.19
N ILE A 263 30.40 -8.09 6.09
CA ILE A 263 30.86 -7.06 5.14
C ILE A 263 30.14 -7.09 3.78
N SER A 264 29.77 -5.90 3.28
CA SER A 264 29.26 -5.70 1.92
C SER A 264 30.29 -6.19 0.91
N ALA A 265 29.95 -7.20 0.11
CA ALA A 265 30.78 -7.59 -1.02
C ALA A 265 30.66 -6.52 -2.11
N GLU A 266 31.79 -6.09 -2.70
CA GLU A 266 31.82 -5.09 -3.77
C GLU A 266 31.03 -5.55 -5.01
N GLU A 267 30.52 -4.55 -5.73
CA GLU A 267 29.41 -4.61 -6.68
C GLU A 267 29.64 -5.52 -7.89
N GLN A 268 28.67 -6.41 -8.14
CA GLN A 268 28.30 -6.77 -9.50
C GLN A 268 26.98 -6.06 -9.82
N ASP A 269 27.10 -5.16 -10.79
CA ASP A 269 26.06 -4.36 -11.40
C ASP A 269 24.92 -5.26 -11.94
N VAL A 270 23.73 -4.67 -12.11
CA VAL A 270 22.52 -5.14 -12.86
C VAL A 270 21.21 -5.27 -12.06
N THR A 271 21.16 -5.26 -10.72
CA THR A 271 19.85 -5.20 -10.01
C THR A 271 19.92 -4.33 -8.77
N ALA A 272 18.88 -3.55 -8.46
CA ALA A 272 18.80 -2.59 -7.34
C ALA A 272 18.85 -3.23 -5.92
N ARG A 273 19.82 -4.11 -5.67
CA ARG A 273 19.99 -4.96 -4.49
C ARG A 273 21.45 -4.95 -4.04
N ARG A 274 21.66 -4.91 -2.73
CA ARG A 274 22.95 -5.04 -2.04
C ARG A 274 23.20 -6.49 -1.68
N LEU A 275 24.42 -6.94 -1.88
CA LEU A 275 24.88 -8.28 -1.57
C LEU A 275 25.61 -8.29 -0.22
N TYR A 276 25.27 -9.27 0.61
CA TYR A 276 25.87 -9.47 1.93
C TYR A 276 26.38 -10.90 2.03
N ASP A 277 27.65 -11.08 2.36
CA ASP A 277 28.12 -12.39 2.79
C ASP A 277 27.71 -12.59 4.24
N ALA A 278 26.90 -13.60 4.52
CA ALA A 278 26.29 -13.81 5.82
C ALA A 278 26.43 -15.26 6.28
N ASP A 279 26.55 -15.42 7.59
CA ASP A 279 26.36 -16.73 8.22
C ASP A 279 24.85 -16.91 8.38
N VAL A 280 24.31 -17.95 7.76
CA VAL A 280 22.87 -18.21 7.61
C VAL A 280 22.53 -19.55 8.23
N GLN A 281 21.46 -19.59 9.02
CA GLN A 281 20.97 -20.84 9.61
C GLN A 281 19.46 -20.99 9.37
N PRO A 282 19.03 -22.00 8.60
CA PRO A 282 17.66 -22.48 8.61
C PRO A 282 17.34 -23.22 9.91
N VAL A 283 16.10 -23.14 10.40
CA VAL A 283 15.67 -23.91 11.58
C VAL A 283 15.90 -25.41 11.37
N GLY A 284 16.57 -26.05 12.32
CA GLY A 284 16.90 -27.48 12.26
C GLY A 284 18.00 -27.87 11.28
N SER A 285 18.75 -26.89 10.74
CA SER A 285 19.90 -27.10 9.87
C SER A 285 21.17 -26.50 10.49
N ALA A 286 22.34 -26.97 10.05
CA ALA A 286 23.62 -26.35 10.43
C ALA A 286 23.74 -24.95 9.83
N MET A 287 24.48 -24.07 10.50
CA MET A 287 24.86 -22.77 9.94
C MET A 287 25.76 -22.98 8.71
N THR A 288 25.50 -22.20 7.66
CA THR A 288 26.33 -22.17 6.45
C THR A 288 26.56 -20.73 6.00
N ARG A 289 27.67 -20.49 5.30
CA ARG A 289 28.00 -19.15 4.78
C ARG A 289 27.39 -19.00 3.39
N MET A 290 26.55 -17.99 3.21
CA MET A 290 25.82 -17.75 1.97
C MET A 290 25.78 -16.27 1.65
N ARG A 291 25.51 -15.93 0.39
CA ARG A 291 25.29 -14.55 -0.02
C ARG A 291 23.80 -14.22 0.06
N ILE A 292 23.46 -13.02 0.54
CA ILE A 292 22.09 -12.51 0.62
C ILE A 292 21.97 -11.24 -0.23
N ALA A 293 21.05 -11.21 -1.18
CA ALA A 293 20.64 -10.02 -1.93
C ALA A 293 19.44 -9.36 -1.28
N LEU A 294 19.60 -8.13 -0.81
CA LEU A 294 18.56 -7.31 -0.19
C LEU A 294 18.35 -6.01 -0.97
N PRO A 295 17.13 -5.47 -1.12
CA PRO A 295 16.92 -4.22 -1.86
C PRO A 295 17.75 -3.06 -1.33
N ALA A 296 18.32 -2.24 -2.20
CA ALA A 296 19.25 -1.17 -1.80
C ALA A 296 18.64 -0.13 -0.84
N HIS A 297 17.31 0.00 -0.83
CA HIS A 297 16.57 0.94 0.02
C HIS A 297 16.37 0.47 1.46
N ILE A 298 16.65 -0.80 1.78
CA ILE A 298 16.51 -1.28 3.17
C ILE A 298 17.76 -0.96 3.99
N VAL A 299 17.56 -0.71 5.28
CA VAL A 299 18.66 -0.45 6.21
C VAL A 299 19.60 -1.67 6.21
N PRO A 300 20.92 -1.49 6.06
CA PRO A 300 21.86 -2.60 6.08
C PRO A 300 21.70 -3.45 7.35
N PRO A 301 21.71 -4.79 7.24
CA PRO A 301 21.68 -5.67 8.40
C PRO A 301 22.89 -5.42 9.29
N SER A 302 22.63 -5.21 10.59
CA SER A 302 23.70 -5.02 11.56
C SER A 302 24.41 -6.35 11.82
N PRO A 303 25.76 -6.40 11.76
CA PRO A 303 26.54 -7.60 12.11
C PRO A 303 26.41 -7.96 13.59
N HIS A 304 25.96 -7.02 14.42
CA HIS A 304 25.84 -7.15 15.87
C HIS A 304 24.51 -7.75 16.34
N ARG A 305 23.58 -8.01 15.40
CA ARG A 305 22.25 -8.54 15.70
C ARG A 305 21.96 -9.79 14.90
N LEU A 306 21.05 -10.60 15.45
CA LEU A 306 20.44 -11.71 14.75
C LEU A 306 19.30 -11.15 13.87
N ASN A 307 19.31 -11.46 12.58
CA ASN A 307 18.32 -10.97 11.62
C ASN A 307 17.50 -12.14 11.08
N VAL A 308 16.19 -11.99 10.95
CA VAL A 308 15.28 -13.04 10.47
C VAL A 308 14.62 -12.61 9.17
N ILE A 309 14.58 -13.51 8.19
CA ILE A 309 13.86 -13.27 6.94
C ILE A 309 12.40 -13.70 7.14
N GLU A 310 11.52 -12.74 7.46
CA GLU A 310 10.09 -12.98 7.75
C GLU A 310 9.19 -12.97 6.49
N SER A 311 9.79 -12.81 5.33
CA SER A 311 9.11 -12.75 4.03
C SER A 311 9.57 -13.90 3.13
N THR A 312 8.84 -14.17 2.06
CA THR A 312 9.23 -15.21 1.09
C THR A 312 10.50 -14.75 0.38
N ALA A 313 11.63 -15.36 0.73
CA ALA A 313 12.89 -15.21 0.02
C ALA A 313 13.07 -16.33 -1.00
N HIS A 314 13.96 -16.16 -1.95
CA HIS A 314 14.26 -17.14 -3.00
C HIS A 314 15.73 -17.51 -2.95
N LEU A 315 16.03 -18.80 -3.07
CA LEU A 315 17.37 -19.32 -3.24
C LEU A 315 17.63 -19.46 -4.74
N LEU A 316 18.66 -18.79 -5.24
CA LEU A 316 19.08 -18.78 -6.63
C LEU A 316 20.44 -19.47 -6.73
N PRO A 317 20.66 -20.40 -7.68
CA PRO A 317 22.00 -20.92 -7.96
C PRO A 317 22.82 -19.83 -8.67
N LEU A 318 24.04 -19.58 -8.20
CA LEU A 318 25.01 -18.74 -8.91
C LEU A 318 25.79 -19.65 -9.88
N THR A 319 25.58 -19.44 -11.18
CA THR A 319 26.14 -20.29 -12.24
C THR A 319 27.61 -20.00 -12.58
N ASP A 320 28.24 -19.04 -11.90
CA ASP A 320 29.55 -18.47 -12.26
C ASP A 320 30.73 -18.90 -11.36
N SER A 321 30.55 -19.88 -10.47
CA SER A 321 31.64 -20.39 -9.62
C SER A 321 31.89 -21.89 -9.78
N ALA A 322 33.17 -22.29 -9.69
CA ALA A 322 33.61 -23.69 -9.76
C ALA A 322 33.07 -24.57 -8.62
N GLU A 323 32.59 -23.96 -7.53
CA GLU A 323 31.82 -24.61 -6.47
C GLU A 323 30.34 -24.15 -6.53
N PRO A 324 29.36 -24.98 -6.15
CA PRO A 324 27.95 -24.58 -6.13
C PRO A 324 27.73 -23.49 -5.07
N SER A 325 27.71 -22.22 -5.49
CA SER A 325 27.39 -21.09 -4.64
C SER A 325 25.92 -20.69 -4.80
N TRP A 326 25.29 -20.31 -3.70
CA TRP A 326 23.86 -20.03 -3.64
C TRP A 326 23.62 -18.61 -3.15
N LEU A 327 22.69 -17.91 -3.79
CA LEU A 327 22.26 -16.55 -3.45
C LEU A 327 20.87 -16.58 -2.83
N ILE A 328 20.70 -15.98 -1.67
CA ILE A 328 19.40 -15.77 -1.05
C ILE A 328 18.89 -14.38 -1.42
N GLU A 329 17.90 -14.32 -2.29
CA GLU A 329 17.21 -13.09 -2.65
C GLU A 329 16.01 -12.87 -1.72
N ALA A 330 16.10 -11.86 -0.85
CA ALA A 330 15.06 -11.57 0.13
C ALA A 330 14.54 -10.12 -0.04
N PRO A 331 13.23 -9.86 0.10
CA PRO A 331 12.72 -8.50 0.00
C PRO A 331 12.97 -7.67 1.27
N GLY A 332 13.31 -8.31 2.39
CA GLY A 332 13.64 -7.64 3.65
C GLY A 332 13.93 -8.62 4.79
N PHE A 333 14.26 -8.06 5.95
CA PHE A 333 14.52 -8.80 7.18
C PHE A 333 14.04 -8.02 8.41
N THR A 334 13.87 -8.73 9.53
CA THR A 334 13.51 -8.17 10.83
C THR A 334 14.65 -8.45 11.82
N PRO A 335 15.26 -7.42 12.46
CA PRO A 335 16.27 -7.64 13.49
C PRO A 335 15.60 -8.11 14.79
N LEU A 336 16.10 -9.20 15.37
CA LEU A 336 15.64 -9.66 16.67
C LEU A 336 16.24 -8.80 17.80
N PRO A 337 15.47 -8.53 18.87
CA PRO A 337 15.96 -7.79 20.03
C PRO A 337 16.97 -8.60 20.84
N ALA A 338 16.83 -9.92 20.86
CA ALA A 338 17.78 -10.82 21.49
C ALA A 338 18.94 -11.15 20.54
N ARG A 339 20.16 -11.25 21.10
CA ARG A 339 21.36 -11.63 20.34
C ARG A 339 21.45 -13.14 20.09
N THR A 340 20.63 -13.93 20.75
CA THR A 340 20.54 -15.39 20.61
C THR A 340 19.07 -15.81 20.57
N ASP A 341 18.78 -16.88 19.85
CA ASP A 341 17.46 -17.51 19.79
C ASP A 341 17.65 -19.03 19.74
N PRO A 342 16.96 -19.83 20.58
CA PRO A 342 17.10 -21.29 20.60
C PRO A 342 16.83 -21.98 19.26
N ARG A 343 16.11 -21.33 18.34
CA ARG A 343 15.84 -21.84 16.99
C ARG A 343 17.09 -21.88 16.10
N TRP A 344 18.09 -21.04 16.39
CA TRP A 344 19.32 -20.89 15.62
C TRP A 344 20.53 -20.81 16.54
N PRO A 345 20.91 -21.94 17.16
CA PRO A 345 21.94 -21.98 18.21
C PRO A 345 23.35 -21.65 17.71
N ASP A 346 23.61 -21.76 16.40
CA ASP A 346 24.95 -21.63 15.84
C ASP A 346 25.27 -20.22 15.34
N LEU A 347 24.27 -19.34 15.25
CA LEU A 347 24.47 -17.95 14.84
C LEU A 347 25.03 -17.10 15.99
N ARG A 348 26.18 -16.46 15.74
CA ARG A 348 26.91 -15.65 16.73
C ARG A 348 27.13 -14.24 16.23
N PRO A 349 26.28 -13.26 16.62
CA PRO A 349 26.47 -11.87 16.20
C PRO A 349 27.77 -11.28 16.73
N THR A 350 28.47 -10.49 15.90
CA THR A 350 29.73 -9.84 16.27
C THR A 350 29.54 -8.93 17.50
N PRO A 351 30.47 -8.89 18.47
CA PRO A 351 30.41 -7.92 19.58
C PRO A 351 30.34 -6.48 19.06
N GLU A 352 29.52 -5.64 19.69
CA GLU A 352 29.43 -4.21 19.36
C GLU A 352 30.72 -3.51 19.79
N PRO A 353 31.37 -2.70 18.94
CA PRO A 353 32.58 -1.98 19.33
C PRO A 353 32.27 -0.95 20.44
N PRO A 354 33.19 -0.74 21.41
CA PRO A 354 33.03 0.33 22.38
C PRO A 354 32.99 1.69 21.66
N LYS A 355 32.11 2.60 22.12
CA LYS A 355 31.99 3.96 21.57
C LYS A 355 33.36 4.66 21.59
N PRO A 356 33.88 5.13 20.44
CA PRO A 356 35.15 5.86 20.41
C PRO A 356 34.97 7.35 20.73
N ASP A 357 35.93 7.89 21.49
CA ASP A 357 36.17 9.33 21.69
C ASP A 357 36.75 9.99 20.42
N PRO A 358 36.57 11.32 20.23
CA PRO A 358 36.87 11.98 18.96
C PRO A 358 38.34 12.39 18.84
N VAL A 359 39.14 11.72 18.01
CA VAL A 359 40.43 12.26 17.51
C VAL A 359 40.71 11.85 16.04
N THR A 360 40.89 12.90 15.23
CA THR A 360 41.65 13.14 13.98
C THR A 360 41.95 11.98 12.99
N PRO A 361 41.59 12.12 11.70
CA PRO A 361 41.89 11.12 10.67
C PRO A 361 43.34 11.21 10.14
N PRO A 362 43.99 10.08 9.77
CA PRO A 362 45.22 10.10 9.00
C PRO A 362 44.97 10.23 7.49
N ARG A 363 46.08 10.59 6.84
CA ARG A 363 46.31 11.04 5.46
C ARG A 363 45.93 10.00 4.38
N ARG A 364 45.28 10.49 3.31
CA ARG A 364 44.92 9.76 2.07
C ARG A 364 46.16 9.31 1.30
N GLU A 365 46.17 8.06 0.85
CA GLU A 365 47.04 7.57 -0.23
C GLU A 365 46.20 7.04 -1.41
N ALA A 366 46.58 7.54 -2.59
CA ALA A 366 46.45 7.03 -3.96
C ALA A 366 45.11 6.45 -4.46
N GLN A 367 44.38 7.28 -5.21
CA GLN A 367 43.41 6.89 -6.24
C GLN A 367 44.11 6.32 -7.47
N ALA A 368 43.58 5.23 -8.03
CA ALA A 368 43.86 4.76 -9.38
C ALA A 368 42.54 4.63 -10.18
N ASP A 369 42.43 5.49 -11.20
CA ASP A 369 41.76 5.37 -12.49
C ASP A 369 40.35 4.73 -12.62
N LYS A 370 39.34 5.61 -12.70
CA LYS A 370 38.06 5.41 -13.42
C LYS A 370 37.96 6.46 -14.55
N PRO A 371 37.24 6.20 -15.65
CA PRO A 371 37.25 7.06 -16.84
C PRO A 371 36.67 8.44 -16.50
N ALA A 372 37.36 9.48 -16.97
CA ALA A 372 37.15 10.86 -16.58
C ALA A 372 35.81 11.43 -17.09
N ILE A 373 34.87 11.67 -16.17
CA ILE A 373 33.98 12.83 -16.31
C ILE A 373 34.90 14.05 -16.29
N ASP A 374 34.81 14.93 -17.29
CA ASP A 374 35.55 16.20 -17.28
C ASP A 374 35.01 17.09 -16.15
N GLU A 375 35.56 16.90 -14.95
CA GLU A 375 35.13 17.56 -13.72
C GLU A 375 35.23 19.08 -13.86
N ALA A 376 36.19 19.60 -14.64
CA ALA A 376 36.32 21.03 -14.89
C ALA A 376 35.14 21.59 -15.71
N SER A 377 34.73 20.88 -16.77
CA SER A 377 33.54 21.25 -17.56
C SER A 377 32.25 21.11 -16.75
N LEU A 378 32.14 20.04 -15.94
CA LEU A 378 31.00 19.85 -15.04
C LEU A 378 30.88 21.00 -14.03
N VAL A 379 31.98 21.35 -13.36
CA VAL A 379 32.03 22.45 -12.39
C VAL A 379 31.68 23.79 -13.04
N ALA A 380 32.16 24.06 -14.26
CA ALA A 380 31.82 25.28 -14.99
C ALA A 380 30.31 25.37 -15.32
N GLN A 381 29.72 24.27 -15.78
CA GLN A 381 28.27 24.20 -16.07
C GLN A 381 27.42 24.39 -14.81
N LEU A 382 27.80 23.74 -13.71
CA LEU A 382 27.12 23.85 -12.42
C LEU A 382 27.21 25.28 -11.87
N ARG A 383 28.38 25.91 -11.95
CA ARG A 383 28.58 27.30 -11.54
C ARG A 383 27.68 28.26 -12.33
N ALA A 384 27.64 28.14 -13.66
CA ALA A 384 26.78 28.97 -14.50
C ALA A 384 25.28 28.83 -14.15
N ARG A 385 24.83 27.60 -13.90
CA ARG A 385 23.44 27.32 -13.50
C ARG A 385 23.12 27.88 -12.12
N LEU A 386 24.00 27.69 -11.14
CA LEU A 386 23.79 28.24 -9.80
C LEU A 386 23.79 29.77 -9.81
N SER A 387 24.64 30.43 -10.61
CA SER A 387 24.56 31.88 -10.81
C SER A 387 23.22 32.33 -11.39
N GLN A 388 22.62 31.57 -12.32
CA GLN A 388 21.28 31.86 -12.85
C GLN A 388 20.20 31.72 -11.75
N ILE A 389 20.31 30.71 -10.89
CA ILE A 389 19.37 30.45 -9.79
C ILE A 389 19.49 31.54 -8.72
N ALA A 390 20.72 31.98 -8.42
CA ALA A 390 20.99 33.10 -7.51
C ALA A 390 20.28 34.38 -7.93
N ARG A 391 20.34 34.74 -9.22
CA ARG A 391 19.64 35.92 -9.78
C ARG A 391 18.13 35.84 -9.57
N SER A 392 17.54 34.65 -9.70
CA SER A 392 16.11 34.42 -9.48
C SER A 392 15.70 34.30 -7.99
N LYS A 393 16.67 34.41 -7.06
CA LYS A 393 16.49 34.17 -5.62
C LYS A 393 15.90 32.79 -5.32
N GLY A 394 16.23 31.80 -6.15
CA GLY A 394 15.67 30.46 -6.12
C GLY A 394 16.48 29.46 -5.28
N LEU A 395 15.92 28.28 -5.07
CA LEU A 395 16.62 27.11 -4.52
C LEU A 395 16.52 25.96 -5.51
N ILE A 396 17.57 25.18 -5.64
CA ILE A 396 17.61 24.01 -6.51
C ILE A 396 17.96 22.76 -5.71
N ASN A 397 17.33 21.65 -6.06
CA ASN A 397 17.69 20.34 -5.56
C ASN A 397 18.90 19.79 -6.34
N TRP A 398 19.82 19.12 -5.65
CA TRP A 398 20.99 18.46 -6.24
C TRP A 398 20.61 17.59 -7.43
N GLU A 399 19.54 16.81 -7.30
CA GLU A 399 19.11 15.86 -8.32
C GLU A 399 18.66 16.56 -9.62
N THR A 400 18.05 17.74 -9.51
CA THR A 400 17.70 18.54 -10.70
C THR A 400 18.86 19.38 -11.19
N LEU A 401 19.78 19.79 -10.30
CA LEU A 401 21.00 20.51 -10.69
C LEU A 401 21.88 19.61 -11.59
N ILE A 402 22.07 18.35 -11.21
CA ILE A 402 22.80 17.35 -12.01
C ILE A 402 22.03 16.97 -13.29
N GLY A 403 20.70 16.90 -13.23
CA GLY A 403 19.89 16.65 -14.44
C GLY A 403 20.10 17.66 -15.57
N TYR A 404 20.58 18.88 -15.29
CA TYR A 404 20.90 19.88 -16.32
C TYR A 404 22.23 19.64 -17.04
N THR A 405 23.09 18.76 -16.52
CA THR A 405 24.40 18.42 -17.11
C THR A 405 24.35 17.14 -17.95
N GLY A 406 23.17 16.52 -18.08
CA GLY A 406 22.96 15.26 -18.79
C GLY A 406 23.45 14.02 -18.03
N LEU A 407 23.88 14.17 -16.77
CA LEU A 407 24.32 13.09 -15.89
C LEU A 407 23.20 12.72 -14.91
N THR A 408 23.28 11.53 -14.32
CA THR A 408 22.29 11.08 -13.33
C THR A 408 22.78 11.35 -11.91
N PRO A 409 21.91 11.71 -10.95
CA PRO A 409 22.32 11.93 -9.57
C PRO A 409 22.93 10.69 -8.90
N ASP A 410 22.60 9.49 -9.40
CA ASP A 410 23.12 8.21 -8.93
C ASP A 410 24.59 7.98 -9.36
N ASP A 411 25.09 8.74 -10.34
CA ASP A 411 26.50 8.73 -10.75
C ASP A 411 27.43 9.40 -9.73
N PHE A 412 26.88 10.07 -8.70
CA PHE A 412 27.63 10.83 -7.71
C PHE A 412 27.40 10.29 -6.30
N THR A 413 28.48 9.84 -5.63
CA THR A 413 28.42 9.55 -4.20
C THR A 413 28.18 10.82 -3.37
N PRO A 414 27.72 10.71 -2.11
CA PRO A 414 27.66 11.86 -1.20
C PRO A 414 29.00 12.62 -1.10
N GLU A 415 30.12 11.88 -1.12
CA GLU A 415 31.48 12.41 -1.10
C GLU A 415 31.84 13.13 -2.41
N ASP A 416 31.46 12.58 -3.58
CA ASP A 416 31.62 13.24 -4.88
C ASP A 416 30.82 14.54 -4.94
N ARG A 417 29.58 14.54 -4.43
CA ARG A 417 28.74 15.73 -4.34
C ARG A 417 29.43 16.84 -3.54
N VAL A 418 29.98 16.51 -2.36
CA VAL A 418 30.71 17.50 -1.55
C VAL A 418 31.96 17.98 -2.29
N ARG A 419 32.74 17.08 -2.89
CA ARG A 419 33.93 17.43 -3.69
C ARG A 419 33.60 18.42 -4.80
N ILE A 420 32.55 18.15 -5.58
CA ILE A 420 32.12 18.97 -6.71
C ILE A 420 31.58 20.32 -6.24
N LEU A 421 30.80 20.37 -5.17
CA LEU A 421 30.28 21.63 -4.62
C LEU A 421 31.41 22.50 -4.03
N VAL A 422 32.42 21.89 -3.42
CA VAL A 422 33.65 22.59 -3.00
C VAL A 422 34.40 23.15 -4.22
N ALA A 423 34.50 22.38 -5.31
CA ALA A 423 35.12 22.85 -6.56
C ALA A 423 34.32 24.00 -7.21
N VAL A 424 32.99 23.97 -7.17
CA VAL A 424 32.10 25.04 -7.65
C VAL A 424 32.37 26.37 -6.93
N ASP A 425 32.60 26.32 -5.63
CA ASP A 425 32.84 27.52 -4.80
C ASP A 425 34.33 27.90 -4.68
N SER A 426 35.23 27.15 -5.34
CA SER A 426 36.67 27.42 -5.34
C SER A 426 37.10 28.35 -6.50
N PRO A 427 37.99 29.34 -6.26
CA PRO A 427 38.63 29.66 -4.98
C PRO A 427 37.69 30.48 -4.06
N SER A 428 37.58 30.03 -2.81
CA SER A 428 36.81 30.69 -1.76
C SER A 428 37.56 31.90 -1.20
N ALA A 429 36.91 33.06 -1.17
CA ALA A 429 37.36 34.26 -0.45
C ALA A 429 36.26 34.72 0.52
N PRO A 430 36.58 35.37 1.66
CA PRO A 430 35.60 35.71 2.70
C PRO A 430 34.38 36.48 2.18
N ASP A 431 34.62 37.31 1.18
CA ASP A 431 33.77 38.28 0.48
C ASP A 431 33.10 37.73 -0.79
N LYS A 432 33.42 36.49 -1.21
CA LYS A 432 32.76 35.84 -2.35
C LYS A 432 31.50 35.07 -1.94
N PRO A 433 30.42 35.16 -2.74
CA PRO A 433 29.22 34.38 -2.51
C PRO A 433 29.48 32.87 -2.67
N VAL A 434 28.88 32.07 -1.79
CA VAL A 434 28.97 30.60 -1.82
C VAL A 434 27.72 30.06 -2.53
N LEU A 435 27.86 29.61 -3.78
CA LEU A 435 26.77 29.15 -4.64
C LEU A 435 26.14 27.84 -4.16
N SER A 436 26.92 26.96 -3.53
CA SER A 436 26.39 25.71 -2.95
C SER A 436 25.35 25.95 -1.83
N SER A 437 25.27 27.16 -1.28
CA SER A 437 24.26 27.53 -0.27
C SER A 437 22.81 27.46 -0.77
N MET A 438 22.59 27.45 -2.10
CA MET A 438 21.27 27.34 -2.72
C MET A 438 20.86 25.89 -3.05
N VAL A 439 21.77 24.93 -2.84
CA VAL A 439 21.56 23.52 -3.17
C VAL A 439 20.94 22.79 -1.99
N LYS A 440 19.86 22.04 -2.22
CA LYS A 440 19.20 21.16 -1.24
C LYS A 440 19.06 19.73 -1.76
N LEU A 441 18.60 18.80 -0.93
CA LEU A 441 18.22 17.45 -1.39
C LEU A 441 16.73 17.34 -1.72
N ALA A 442 16.37 16.42 -2.62
CA ALA A 442 14.97 16.11 -2.91
C ALA A 442 14.23 15.66 -1.64
N GLY A 443 13.03 16.23 -1.41
CA GLY A 443 12.22 15.93 -0.23
C GLY A 443 12.68 16.60 1.07
N GLN A 444 13.79 17.36 1.06
CA GLN A 444 14.24 18.11 2.23
C GLN A 444 13.32 19.30 2.54
N GLN A 445 12.98 19.49 3.82
CA GLN A 445 12.29 20.69 4.31
C GLN A 445 13.18 21.94 4.14
N PRO A 446 12.62 23.15 3.99
CA PRO A 446 13.40 24.39 3.92
C PRO A 446 14.31 24.54 5.15
N GLY A 447 15.63 24.60 4.95
CA GLY A 447 16.61 24.68 6.04
C GLY A 447 18.02 24.31 5.59
N LEU A 448 18.95 24.25 6.54
CA LEU A 448 20.36 23.92 6.32
C LEU A 448 20.51 22.55 5.63
N PRO A 449 21.17 22.46 4.46
CA PRO A 449 21.48 21.19 3.82
C PRO A 449 22.41 20.32 4.69
N PRO A 450 22.18 19.00 4.78
CA PRO A 450 22.96 18.13 5.67
C PRO A 450 24.45 18.04 5.30
N PHE A 451 24.79 18.29 4.03
CA PHE A 451 26.15 18.30 3.51
C PHE A 451 26.82 19.68 3.57
N PHE A 452 26.10 20.75 3.93
CA PHE A 452 26.63 22.13 3.82
C PHE A 452 27.80 22.37 4.77
N THR A 453 27.78 21.75 5.95
CA THR A 453 28.88 21.79 6.91
C THR A 453 30.17 21.23 6.32
N GLU A 454 30.09 20.10 5.63
CA GLU A 454 31.23 19.44 4.97
C GLU A 454 31.77 20.29 3.80
N VAL A 455 30.90 21.00 3.08
CA VAL A 455 31.30 21.95 2.03
C VAL A 455 32.06 23.14 2.63
N LEU A 456 31.60 23.72 3.75
CA LEU A 456 32.32 24.80 4.43
C LEU A 456 33.70 24.35 4.94
N THR A 457 33.79 23.13 5.48
CA THR A 457 35.06 22.52 5.88
C THR A 457 35.98 22.35 4.68
N GLY A 458 35.47 21.84 3.54
CA GLY A 458 36.24 21.68 2.31
C GLY A 458 36.71 23.00 1.69
N LEU A 459 35.99 24.10 1.91
CA LEU A 459 36.38 25.46 1.49
C LEU A 459 37.33 26.15 2.48
N GLY A 460 37.71 25.49 3.58
CA GLY A 460 38.61 26.04 4.59
C GLY A 460 38.02 27.19 5.42
N ARG A 461 36.68 27.29 5.55
CA ARG A 461 36.05 28.32 6.38
C ARG A 461 35.97 27.86 7.83
N GLU A 462 36.64 28.58 8.73
CA GLU A 462 36.53 28.37 10.18
C GLU A 462 35.15 28.83 10.67
N VAL A 463 34.24 27.87 10.84
CA VAL A 463 32.98 28.05 11.56
C VAL A 463 33.05 27.14 12.78
N ASP A 464 32.62 27.62 13.94
CA ASP A 464 32.49 26.74 15.12
C ASP A 464 31.42 25.67 14.81
N LEU A 465 31.89 24.49 14.41
CA LEU A 465 31.07 23.38 13.93
C LEU A 465 30.25 22.71 15.05
N ARG A 466 30.39 23.18 16.30
CA ARG A 466 29.69 22.66 17.48
C ARG A 466 28.41 23.42 17.82
N ASP A 467 28.14 24.54 17.16
CA ASP A 467 26.93 25.34 17.36
C ASP A 467 26.05 25.40 16.08
N ASP A 468 25.00 24.58 16.07
CA ASP A 468 23.99 24.51 15.00
C ASP A 468 23.35 25.86 14.66
N ARG A 469 23.25 26.80 15.63
CA ARG A 469 22.69 28.14 15.39
C ARG A 469 23.67 29.00 14.60
N LEU A 470 24.96 28.85 14.87
CA LEU A 470 26.05 29.55 14.17
C LEU A 470 26.20 29.03 12.74
N ILE A 471 26.08 27.73 12.51
CA ILE A 471 26.09 27.12 11.17
C ILE A 471 24.89 27.60 10.35
N LYS A 472 23.69 27.57 10.95
CA LYS A 472 22.45 28.00 10.27
C LYS A 472 22.47 29.48 9.90
N SER A 473 22.87 30.36 10.83
CA SER A 473 22.97 31.80 10.55
C SER A 473 24.08 32.12 9.54
N THR A 474 25.16 31.34 9.51
CA THR A 474 26.21 31.45 8.49
C THR A 474 25.71 31.02 7.12
N TRP A 475 24.96 29.93 7.02
CA TRP A 475 24.30 29.51 5.77
C TRP A 475 23.30 30.57 5.26
N GLU A 476 22.47 31.14 6.14
CA GLU A 476 21.51 32.19 5.78
C GLU A 476 22.22 33.44 5.22
N ARG A 477 23.28 33.91 5.89
CA ARG A 477 24.10 35.05 5.42
C ARG A 477 24.78 34.79 4.08
N LEU A 478 25.36 33.61 3.89
CA LEU A 478 26.05 33.26 2.63
C LEU A 478 25.05 33.16 1.46
N ARG A 479 23.83 32.67 1.72
CA ARG A 479 22.76 32.62 0.72
C ARG A 479 22.26 34.01 0.36
N GLU A 480 22.07 34.89 1.34
CA GLU A 480 21.70 36.29 1.09
C GLU A 480 22.79 37.02 0.29
N ALA A 481 24.06 36.80 0.62
CA ALA A 481 25.19 37.32 -0.15
C ALA A 481 25.19 36.79 -1.60
N ALA A 482 24.89 35.50 -1.81
CA ALA A 482 24.77 34.92 -3.15
C ALA A 482 23.62 35.52 -3.97
N HIS A 483 22.48 35.81 -3.34
CA HIS A 483 21.35 36.50 -3.97
C HIS A 483 21.63 37.98 -4.27
N ALA A 484 22.53 38.61 -3.52
CA ALA A 484 22.88 40.03 -3.66
C ALA A 484 24.08 40.28 -4.60
N ALA A 485 24.88 39.25 -4.91
CA ALA A 485 26.06 39.38 -5.75
C ALA A 485 25.71 39.72 -7.22
N GLN A 486 26.52 40.59 -7.83
CA GLN A 486 26.48 40.86 -9.26
C GLN A 486 27.35 39.81 -9.99
N TRP A 487 26.77 39.15 -11.00
CA TRP A 487 27.40 38.07 -11.76
C TRP A 487 27.63 38.54 -13.20
N ASP A 488 28.87 38.44 -13.71
CA ASP A 488 29.20 38.83 -15.09
C ASP A 488 28.56 37.89 -16.13
N ASP A 489 27.96 38.49 -17.17
CA ASP A 489 27.28 37.81 -18.27
C ASP A 489 28.29 37.39 -19.35
N THR A 490 28.69 36.12 -19.35
CA THR A 490 29.27 35.48 -20.55
C THR A 490 28.20 34.55 -21.15
N PRO A 491 27.56 34.92 -22.27
CA PRO A 491 26.51 34.10 -22.87
C PRO A 491 27.11 32.85 -23.53
N LEU A 492 26.88 31.68 -22.93
CA LEU A 492 27.08 30.40 -23.62
C LEU A 492 25.86 30.13 -24.50
N THR A 493 26.13 29.93 -25.80
CA THR A 493 25.19 29.62 -26.87
C THR A 493 24.17 28.53 -26.51
N PRO A 494 22.89 28.69 -26.89
CA PRO A 494 21.87 27.68 -26.63
C PRO A 494 22.10 26.46 -27.53
N VAL A 495 22.47 25.32 -26.93
CA VAL A 495 22.32 24.01 -27.56
C VAL A 495 20.81 23.69 -27.62
N PRO A 496 20.24 23.34 -28.78
CA PRO A 496 18.83 22.98 -28.86
C PRO A 496 18.58 21.71 -28.04
N PRO A 497 17.43 21.59 -27.35
CA PRO A 497 17.14 20.40 -26.56
C PRO A 497 17.04 19.18 -27.48
N ALA A 498 17.88 18.18 -27.21
CA ALA A 498 17.71 16.85 -27.76
C ALA A 498 16.33 16.34 -27.37
N THR A 499 15.42 16.33 -28.34
CA THR A 499 14.09 15.75 -28.18
C THR A 499 14.29 14.23 -28.20
N MET A 500 14.53 13.63 -27.04
CA MET A 500 14.30 12.20 -26.89
C MET A 500 12.79 11.98 -26.96
N GLY A 501 12.31 11.48 -28.10
CA GLY A 501 10.91 11.15 -28.30
C GLY A 501 10.45 10.13 -27.26
N LEU A 502 9.47 10.50 -26.44
CA LEU A 502 8.60 9.54 -25.78
C LEU A 502 7.91 8.69 -26.86
N PRO A 503 7.65 7.39 -26.65
CA PRO A 503 6.91 6.54 -27.60
C PRO A 503 5.43 6.93 -27.78
N ILE A 504 5.00 8.07 -27.21
CA ILE A 504 3.62 8.59 -27.21
C ILE A 504 3.71 10.10 -27.42
N SER A 505 2.99 10.65 -28.41
CA SER A 505 2.98 12.09 -28.67
C SER A 505 2.25 12.88 -27.56
N ASP A 506 2.53 14.17 -27.46
CA ASP A 506 1.87 15.06 -26.49
C ASP A 506 0.34 15.08 -26.69
N GLU A 507 -0.15 14.97 -27.93
CA GLU A 507 -1.58 14.93 -28.24
C GLU A 507 -2.28 13.68 -27.69
N GLU A 508 -1.67 12.50 -27.87
CA GLU A 508 -2.22 11.24 -27.35
C GLU A 508 -2.21 11.22 -25.82
N LEU A 509 -1.18 11.82 -25.22
CA LEU A 509 -1.05 11.94 -23.78
C LEU A 509 -2.10 12.88 -23.17
N VAL A 510 -2.37 14.00 -23.83
CA VAL A 510 -3.45 14.94 -23.47
C VAL A 510 -4.82 14.25 -23.54
N GLU A 511 -5.09 13.47 -24.59
CA GLU A 511 -6.38 12.78 -24.75
C GLU A 511 -6.55 11.65 -23.71
N ARG A 512 -5.47 10.95 -23.35
CA ARG A 512 -5.49 10.00 -22.22
C ARG A 512 -5.81 10.69 -20.91
N PHE A 513 -5.17 11.82 -20.61
CA PHE A 513 -5.44 12.58 -19.40
C PHE A 513 -6.90 13.02 -19.32
N ARG A 514 -7.42 13.57 -20.42
CA ARG A 514 -8.83 13.98 -20.53
C ARG A 514 -9.78 12.82 -20.21
N ARG A 515 -9.63 11.68 -20.89
CA ARG A 515 -10.49 10.49 -20.67
C ARG A 515 -10.44 9.96 -19.23
N HIS A 516 -9.31 10.08 -18.54
CA HIS A 516 -9.19 9.67 -17.14
C HIS A 516 -9.82 10.70 -16.20
N LEU A 517 -9.60 11.99 -16.42
CA LEU A 517 -10.17 13.04 -15.58
C LEU A 517 -11.69 13.20 -15.75
N GLU A 518 -12.25 12.92 -16.92
CA GLU A 518 -13.70 12.81 -17.10
C GLU A 518 -14.32 11.68 -16.26
N ARG A 519 -13.63 10.54 -16.14
CA ARG A 519 -14.05 9.43 -15.27
C ARG A 519 -13.98 9.82 -13.80
N VAL A 520 -12.96 10.57 -13.41
CA VAL A 520 -12.81 11.15 -12.06
C VAL A 520 -13.91 12.16 -11.77
N ALA A 521 -14.29 12.98 -12.77
CA ALA A 521 -15.40 13.91 -12.67
C ALA A 521 -16.75 13.20 -12.47
N ARG A 522 -16.99 12.08 -13.19
CA ARG A 522 -18.19 11.23 -13.02
C ARG A 522 -18.36 10.71 -11.61
N SER A 523 -17.26 10.39 -10.92
CA SER A 523 -17.26 9.91 -9.54
C SER A 523 -17.18 11.05 -8.50
N ARG A 524 -17.17 12.31 -8.95
CA ARG A 524 -16.99 13.52 -8.11
C ARG A 524 -15.73 13.46 -7.23
N SER A 525 -14.64 12.90 -7.76
CA SER A 525 -13.37 12.72 -7.04
C SER A 525 -12.25 13.63 -7.57
N VAL A 526 -11.07 13.54 -6.98
CA VAL A 526 -9.83 14.21 -7.41
C VAL A 526 -8.68 13.19 -7.49
N MET A 527 -7.76 13.36 -8.44
CA MET A 527 -6.70 12.41 -8.74
C MET A 527 -5.31 13.01 -8.52
N LYS A 528 -4.35 12.20 -8.03
CA LYS A 528 -2.96 12.63 -7.89
C LYS A 528 -2.28 12.69 -9.26
N TRP A 529 -1.39 13.65 -9.47
CA TRP A 529 -0.58 13.76 -10.69
C TRP A 529 0.14 12.46 -11.08
N SER A 530 0.82 11.80 -10.13
CA SER A 530 1.51 10.53 -10.37
C SER A 530 0.57 9.39 -10.77
N THR A 531 -0.65 9.39 -10.23
CA THR A 531 -1.68 8.40 -10.60
C THR A 531 -2.19 8.64 -12.01
N LEU A 532 -2.38 9.90 -12.41
CA LEU A 532 -2.75 10.27 -13.78
C LEU A 532 -1.69 9.82 -14.79
N LEU A 533 -0.40 10.02 -14.48
CA LEU A 533 0.71 9.56 -15.32
C LEU A 533 0.78 8.04 -15.46
N ARG A 534 0.65 7.32 -14.34
CA ARG A 534 0.61 5.85 -14.34
C ARG A 534 -0.53 5.32 -15.21
N HIS A 535 -1.70 5.95 -15.16
CA HIS A 535 -2.85 5.58 -16.00
C HIS A 535 -2.69 5.96 -17.48
N ALA A 536 -1.81 6.91 -17.80
CA ALA A 536 -1.42 7.24 -19.17
C ALA A 536 -0.27 6.36 -19.70
N GLY A 537 0.38 5.57 -18.84
CA GLY A 537 1.52 4.71 -19.16
C GLY A 537 2.88 5.44 -19.14
N VAL A 538 3.00 6.52 -18.37
CA VAL A 538 4.21 7.38 -18.33
C VAL A 538 4.78 7.44 -16.92
N SER A 539 6.12 7.42 -16.81
CA SER A 539 6.84 7.57 -15.54
C SER A 539 6.78 9.02 -15.03
N ALA A 540 6.71 9.20 -13.71
CA ALA A 540 6.73 10.51 -13.07
C ALA A 540 8.02 11.31 -13.31
N SER A 541 9.15 10.63 -13.55
CA SER A 541 10.44 11.25 -13.87
C SER A 541 10.54 11.74 -15.32
N ALA A 542 9.66 11.28 -16.20
CA ALA A 542 9.73 11.56 -17.64
C ALA A 542 9.12 12.91 -18.03
N ILE A 543 8.34 13.56 -17.15
CA ILE A 543 7.67 14.83 -17.43
C ILE A 543 8.21 15.92 -16.51
N SER A 544 8.83 16.95 -17.10
CA SER A 544 9.33 18.09 -16.33
C SER A 544 8.17 18.90 -15.70
N PRO A 545 8.41 19.69 -14.64
CA PRO A 545 7.39 20.57 -14.08
C PRO A 545 6.81 21.57 -15.09
N ARG A 546 7.60 21.98 -16.10
CA ARG A 546 7.18 22.86 -17.18
C ARG A 546 6.28 22.11 -18.17
N ASP A 547 6.67 20.90 -18.56
CA ASP A 547 5.87 20.06 -19.46
C ASP A 547 4.55 19.67 -18.83
N ARG A 548 4.52 19.42 -17.51
CA ARG A 548 3.27 19.22 -16.76
C ARG A 548 2.30 20.38 -16.94
N ILE A 549 2.77 21.61 -16.79
CA ILE A 549 1.93 22.80 -16.94
C ILE A 549 1.44 22.91 -18.38
N ARG A 550 2.35 22.76 -19.36
CA ARG A 550 2.05 22.79 -20.80
C ARG A 550 1.00 21.74 -21.19
N LEU A 551 1.13 20.50 -20.72
CA LEU A 551 0.22 19.39 -21.02
C LEU A 551 -1.16 19.57 -20.38
N LEU A 552 -1.21 20.06 -19.14
CA LEU A 552 -2.48 20.36 -18.47
C LEU A 552 -3.19 21.56 -19.12
N ALA A 553 -2.45 22.60 -19.52
CA ALA A 553 -2.99 23.73 -20.26
C ALA A 553 -3.49 23.30 -21.66
N ALA A 554 -2.71 22.48 -22.38
CA ALA A 554 -3.13 21.93 -23.67
C ALA A 554 -4.41 21.09 -23.56
N MET A 555 -4.56 20.32 -22.47
CA MET A 555 -5.77 19.55 -22.18
C MET A 555 -7.00 20.42 -21.96
N ASP A 556 -6.84 21.55 -21.28
CA ASP A 556 -7.91 22.50 -20.95
C ASP A 556 -8.13 23.55 -22.05
N THR A 557 -7.38 23.49 -23.15
CA THR A 557 -7.53 24.38 -24.32
C THR A 557 -8.57 23.82 -25.31
N PRO A 558 -9.48 24.65 -25.85
CA PRO A 558 -9.67 26.08 -25.56
C PRO A 558 -10.37 26.33 -24.23
N TYR A 559 -9.90 27.34 -23.49
CA TYR A 559 -10.54 27.82 -22.27
C TYR A 559 -11.78 28.67 -22.60
N GLY A 560 -12.95 28.29 -22.08
CA GLY A 560 -14.22 28.94 -22.41
C GLY A 560 -15.36 28.58 -21.45
N SER A 561 -16.49 29.30 -21.58
CA SER A 561 -17.67 29.11 -20.72
C SER A 561 -18.41 27.78 -20.95
N ASP A 562 -18.15 27.11 -22.07
CA ASP A 562 -18.76 25.86 -22.49
C ASP A 562 -18.01 24.61 -21.98
N ARG A 563 -16.72 24.73 -21.64
CA ARG A 563 -15.88 23.60 -21.18
C ARG A 563 -15.26 23.84 -19.79
N PRO A 564 -15.35 22.87 -18.86
CA PRO A 564 -14.73 22.98 -17.55
C PRO A 564 -13.21 22.76 -17.64
N VAL A 565 -12.47 23.38 -16.73
CA VAL A 565 -11.03 23.15 -16.57
C VAL A 565 -10.82 21.85 -15.77
N LEU A 566 -10.48 20.76 -16.46
CA LEU A 566 -10.29 19.43 -15.89
C LEU A 566 -9.04 19.34 -15.00
N SER A 567 -8.02 20.17 -15.24
CA SER A 567 -6.84 20.22 -14.35
C SER A 567 -7.18 20.61 -12.90
N SER A 568 -8.37 21.19 -12.66
CA SER A 568 -8.89 21.43 -11.30
C SER A 568 -9.10 20.15 -10.47
N LEU A 569 -9.19 18.98 -11.14
CA LEU A 569 -9.32 17.67 -10.51
C LEU A 569 -7.98 17.03 -10.15
N VAL A 570 -6.86 17.66 -10.52
CA VAL A 570 -5.51 17.15 -10.26
C VAL A 570 -4.95 17.76 -8.98
N LYS A 571 -4.43 16.91 -8.08
CA LYS A 571 -3.75 17.34 -6.85
C LYS A 571 -2.28 16.93 -6.83
N GLN A 572 -1.47 17.70 -6.09
CA GLN A 572 -0.10 17.33 -5.80
C GLN A 572 -0.04 16.21 -4.74
N GLU A 573 1.03 15.42 -4.77
CA GLU A 573 1.29 14.41 -3.75
C GLU A 573 1.40 15.04 -2.36
N GLY A 574 0.76 14.41 -1.36
CA GLY A 574 0.72 14.92 0.02
C GLY A 574 -0.21 16.11 0.25
N GLN A 575 -0.86 16.65 -0.78
CA GLN A 575 -1.79 17.77 -0.64
C GLN A 575 -3.09 17.34 0.07
N LYS A 576 -3.48 18.10 1.11
CA LYS A 576 -4.68 17.84 1.93
C LYS A 576 -5.92 18.56 1.43
N ASP A 577 -5.83 19.87 1.11
CA ASP A 577 -6.94 20.71 0.64
C ASP A 577 -6.46 21.82 -0.33
N GLY A 578 -7.38 22.36 -1.13
CA GLY A 578 -7.16 23.51 -2.03
C GLY A 578 -6.65 23.17 -3.44
N PRO A 579 -6.46 24.21 -4.30
CA PRO A 579 -5.88 24.04 -5.64
C PRO A 579 -4.43 23.57 -5.57
N ALA A 580 -4.00 22.76 -6.53
CA ALA A 580 -2.59 22.38 -6.62
C ALA A 580 -1.70 23.61 -6.84
N PRO A 581 -0.46 23.67 -6.31
CA PRO A 581 0.44 24.82 -6.49
C PRO A 581 0.76 25.15 -7.95
N PHE A 582 0.61 24.19 -8.87
CA PHE A 582 0.79 24.41 -10.30
C PHE A 582 -0.49 24.87 -11.01
N PHE A 583 -1.65 24.83 -10.36
CA PHE A 583 -2.94 25.15 -10.97
C PHE A 583 -3.03 26.63 -11.38
N GLU A 584 -2.46 27.54 -10.59
CA GLU A 584 -2.35 28.96 -10.94
C GLU A 584 -1.60 29.15 -12.27
N LYS A 585 -0.46 28.47 -12.45
CA LYS A 585 0.31 28.54 -13.70
C LYS A 585 -0.42 27.93 -14.88
N VAL A 586 -1.28 26.93 -14.66
CA VAL A 586 -2.14 26.38 -15.72
C VAL A 586 -3.20 27.41 -16.13
N LEU A 587 -3.80 28.13 -15.17
CA LEU A 587 -4.73 29.22 -15.46
C LEU A 587 -4.05 30.36 -16.22
N ASP A 588 -2.82 30.73 -15.86
CA ASP A 588 -2.04 31.76 -16.58
C ASP A 588 -1.81 31.38 -18.05
N GLU A 589 -1.42 30.12 -18.32
CA GLU A 589 -1.21 29.60 -19.69
C GLU A 589 -2.53 29.51 -20.48
N LEU A 590 -3.67 29.32 -19.81
CA LEU A 590 -5.00 29.34 -20.41
C LEU A 590 -5.51 30.78 -20.67
N GLY A 591 -4.75 31.80 -20.28
CA GLY A 591 -5.14 33.21 -20.43
C GLY A 591 -6.24 33.64 -19.44
N TRP A 592 -6.37 32.97 -18.30
CA TRP A 592 -7.33 33.33 -17.27
C TRP A 592 -6.93 34.64 -16.58
N ALA A 593 -7.90 35.54 -16.39
CA ALA A 593 -7.72 36.78 -15.64
C ALA A 593 -8.74 36.88 -14.49
N PRO A 594 -8.35 37.40 -13.30
CA PRO A 594 -9.28 37.60 -12.18
C PRO A 594 -10.44 38.52 -12.58
N SER A 595 -11.66 38.05 -12.37
CA SER A 595 -12.88 38.84 -12.65
C SER A 595 -13.57 39.25 -11.35
N PRO A 596 -14.52 40.22 -11.37
CA PRO A 596 -15.27 40.61 -10.18
C PRO A 596 -15.99 39.44 -9.49
N MET A 597 -16.36 38.41 -10.26
CA MET A 597 -17.04 37.19 -9.81
C MET A 597 -16.08 36.06 -9.37
N CYS A 598 -14.81 36.11 -9.81
CA CYS A 598 -13.81 35.10 -9.50
C CYS A 598 -12.46 35.77 -9.19
N ARG A 599 -12.34 36.28 -7.96
CA ARG A 599 -11.21 37.12 -7.53
C ARG A 599 -9.94 36.36 -7.15
N THR A 600 -10.02 35.06 -6.91
CA THR A 600 -8.88 34.25 -6.42
C THR A 600 -8.80 32.91 -7.13
N VAL A 601 -7.59 32.35 -7.22
CA VAL A 601 -7.31 31.01 -7.76
C VAL A 601 -8.11 29.92 -7.03
N ALA A 602 -8.33 30.06 -5.72
CA ALA A 602 -9.13 29.11 -4.94
C ALA A 602 -10.62 29.12 -5.34
N VAL A 603 -11.18 30.30 -5.65
CA VAL A 603 -12.55 30.43 -6.16
C VAL A 603 -12.64 29.89 -7.58
N ALA A 604 -11.64 30.18 -8.44
CA ALA A 604 -11.56 29.64 -9.80
C ALA A 604 -11.53 28.11 -9.79
N TRP A 605 -10.64 27.54 -8.98
CA TRP A 605 -10.52 26.10 -8.77
C TRP A 605 -11.84 25.46 -8.32
N THR A 606 -12.50 26.03 -7.32
CA THR A 606 -13.77 25.50 -6.81
C THR A 606 -14.85 25.56 -7.88
N THR A 607 -14.92 26.66 -8.62
CA THR A 607 -15.91 26.90 -9.67
C THR A 607 -15.73 25.92 -10.84
N GLU A 608 -14.50 25.80 -11.34
CA GLU A 608 -14.19 24.91 -12.46
C GLU A 608 -14.34 23.43 -12.09
N ARG A 609 -14.02 23.06 -10.86
CA ARG A 609 -14.26 21.72 -10.35
C ARG A 609 -15.74 21.38 -10.30
N GLU A 610 -16.58 22.29 -9.80
CA GLU A 610 -18.03 22.07 -9.80
C GLU A 610 -18.61 22.08 -11.21
N ARG A 611 -18.06 22.88 -12.15
CA ARG A 611 -18.42 22.80 -13.58
C ARG A 611 -18.05 21.43 -14.17
N ALA A 612 -16.87 20.88 -13.86
CA ALA A 612 -16.46 19.55 -14.29
C ALA A 612 -17.41 18.47 -13.76
N TYR A 613 -17.76 18.54 -12.47
CA TYR A 613 -18.73 17.62 -11.87
C TYR A 613 -20.14 17.79 -12.43
N ALA A 614 -20.55 19.01 -12.77
CA ALA A 614 -21.86 19.27 -13.36
C ALA A 614 -21.95 18.77 -14.81
N LEU A 615 -20.87 18.90 -15.59
CA LEU A 615 -20.85 18.48 -16.99
C LEU A 615 -20.72 16.96 -17.13
N PHE A 616 -19.84 16.34 -16.35
CA PHE A 616 -19.54 14.90 -16.50
C PHE A 616 -20.21 14.01 -15.45
N GLY A 617 -20.73 14.58 -14.36
CA GLY A 617 -21.51 13.83 -13.38
C GLY A 617 -22.86 13.40 -13.93
N LYS A 618 -23.37 12.24 -13.51
CA LYS A 618 -24.80 11.93 -13.70
C LYS A 618 -25.63 13.01 -13.01
N PRO A 619 -26.80 13.43 -13.55
CA PRO A 619 -27.64 14.48 -12.96
C PRO A 619 -28.06 14.09 -11.54
N GLY A 620 -27.24 14.52 -10.59
CA GLY A 620 -27.41 14.36 -9.16
C GLY A 620 -27.56 15.75 -8.56
N THR A 621 -28.79 16.26 -8.63
CA THR A 621 -29.42 17.24 -7.72
C THR A 621 -28.59 18.46 -7.30
N ARG A 622 -28.90 19.61 -7.93
CA ARG A 622 -28.67 20.94 -7.36
C ARG A 622 -29.21 21.01 -5.94
N ALA A 623 -28.42 21.59 -5.05
CA ALA A 623 -28.81 21.92 -3.69
C ALA A 623 -29.90 23.00 -3.71
N GLY A 624 -31.16 22.63 -3.48
CA GLY A 624 -32.21 23.64 -3.30
C GLY A 624 -33.62 23.08 -3.18
N GLU A 625 -34.01 22.16 -4.05
CA GLU A 625 -35.39 21.68 -4.11
C GLU A 625 -35.41 20.17 -4.42
N ILE A 626 -36.57 19.55 -4.22
CA ILE A 626 -36.94 18.14 -4.49
C ILE A 626 -37.19 17.33 -3.20
N TRP A 627 -38.34 17.60 -2.59
CA TRP A 627 -39.21 16.53 -2.08
C TRP A 627 -40.23 16.21 -3.16
N ILE A 628 -39.87 15.39 -4.14
CA ILE A 628 -40.87 14.81 -5.06
C ILE A 628 -40.43 13.39 -5.41
N ARG A 629 -40.71 12.44 -4.51
CA ARG A 629 -41.31 11.18 -4.99
C ARG A 629 -42.80 11.47 -5.08
N PRO A 630 -43.49 11.15 -6.19
CA PRO A 630 -44.93 11.29 -6.26
C PRO A 630 -45.55 10.42 -5.15
N GLY A 631 -46.10 11.07 -4.11
CA GLY A 631 -46.89 10.41 -3.06
C GLY A 631 -46.36 10.45 -1.62
N THR A 632 -45.17 11.01 -1.30
CA THR A 632 -44.69 11.08 0.10
C THR A 632 -44.43 12.52 0.53
N SER A 633 -45.29 13.07 1.39
CA SER A 633 -45.10 14.42 1.95
C SER A 633 -43.99 14.44 3.01
N LEU A 634 -43.30 15.58 3.15
CA LEU A 634 -42.31 15.81 4.21
C LEU A 634 -42.91 15.53 5.61
N GLU A 635 -44.18 15.89 5.81
CA GLU A 635 -44.90 15.64 7.06
C GLU A 635 -45.06 14.13 7.33
N THR A 636 -45.38 13.34 6.29
CA THR A 636 -45.46 11.87 6.39
C THR A 636 -44.13 11.26 6.83
N VAL A 637 -43.01 11.76 6.30
CA VAL A 637 -41.68 11.30 6.69
C VAL A 637 -41.34 11.69 8.13
N ILE A 638 -41.62 12.93 8.53
CA ILE A 638 -41.40 13.39 9.91
C ILE A 638 -42.19 12.51 10.90
N GLN A 639 -43.45 12.21 10.60
CA GLN A 639 -44.29 11.37 11.46
C GLN A 639 -43.81 9.90 11.51
N ALA A 640 -43.38 9.33 10.38
CA ALA A 640 -42.83 7.97 10.33
C ALA A 640 -41.53 7.85 11.14
N VAL A 641 -40.63 8.83 11.00
CA VAL A 641 -39.38 8.90 11.78
C VAL A 641 -39.68 9.06 13.27
N ARG A 642 -40.59 9.97 13.65
CA ARG A 642 -41.03 10.18 15.04
C ARG A 642 -41.58 8.88 15.65
N LYS A 643 -42.50 8.20 14.97
CA LYS A 643 -43.10 6.93 15.44
C LYS A 643 -42.03 5.85 15.67
N THR A 644 -41.06 5.77 14.77
CA THR A 644 -39.96 4.80 14.87
C THR A 644 -39.06 5.10 16.06
N LEU A 645 -38.76 6.37 16.33
CA LEU A 645 -37.97 6.77 17.49
C LEU A 645 -38.72 6.55 18.81
N ILE A 646 -40.03 6.79 18.85
CA ILE A 646 -40.87 6.46 20.02
C ILE A 646 -40.88 4.94 20.27
N SER A 647 -40.98 4.13 19.22
CA SER A 647 -40.89 2.66 19.32
C SER A 647 -39.49 2.20 19.79
N ALA A 648 -38.43 2.88 19.37
CA ALA A 648 -37.08 2.63 19.85
C ALA A 648 -36.93 3.01 21.33
N ALA A 649 -37.51 4.15 21.73
CA ALA A 649 -37.53 4.61 23.12
C ALA A 649 -38.23 3.60 24.05
N ARG A 650 -39.41 3.11 23.65
CA ARG A 650 -40.17 2.06 24.37
C ARG A 650 -39.38 0.77 24.56
N ARG A 651 -38.52 0.43 23.61
CA ARG A 651 -37.70 -0.81 23.63
C ARG A 651 -36.32 -0.59 24.25
N HIS A 652 -36.02 0.63 24.74
CA HIS A 652 -34.70 0.98 25.28
C HIS A 652 -33.55 0.75 24.29
N VAL A 653 -33.78 0.98 22.99
CA VAL A 653 -32.76 0.80 21.93
C VAL A 653 -32.45 2.09 21.19
N SER A 654 -31.20 2.22 20.74
CA SER A 654 -30.78 3.24 19.76
C SER A 654 -30.95 2.72 18.34
N VAL A 655 -31.21 3.60 17.37
CA VAL A 655 -31.41 3.23 15.96
C VAL A 655 -30.49 4.01 15.04
N SER A 656 -30.09 3.39 13.93
CA SER A 656 -29.29 4.07 12.89
C SER A 656 -30.19 4.87 11.94
N TRP A 657 -29.61 5.86 11.25
CA TRP A 657 -30.31 6.59 10.19
C TRP A 657 -30.91 5.65 9.12
N ARG A 658 -30.21 4.55 8.78
CA ARG A 658 -30.70 3.53 7.85
C ARG A 658 -32.03 2.93 8.29
N THR A 659 -32.21 2.72 9.60
CA THR A 659 -33.44 2.18 10.18
C THR A 659 -34.59 3.19 10.08
N LEU A 660 -34.30 4.47 10.31
CA LEU A 660 -35.28 5.56 10.17
C LEU A 660 -35.70 5.77 8.71
N ALA A 661 -34.73 5.75 7.79
CA ALA A 661 -34.99 5.88 6.36
C ALA A 661 -35.88 4.73 5.85
N ALA A 662 -35.56 3.48 6.21
CA ALA A 662 -36.37 2.32 5.86
C ALA A 662 -37.80 2.42 6.39
N ALA A 663 -37.97 2.84 7.66
CA ALA A 663 -39.30 3.01 8.26
C ALA A 663 -40.11 4.16 7.63
N ALA A 664 -39.43 5.14 7.03
CA ALA A 664 -40.05 6.25 6.30
C ALA A 664 -40.20 6.00 4.79
N GLY A 665 -39.86 4.80 4.28
CA GLY A 665 -39.92 4.47 2.85
C GLY A 665 -38.87 5.17 1.99
N LEU A 666 -37.78 5.67 2.60
CA LEU A 666 -36.67 6.37 1.96
C LEU A 666 -35.47 5.44 1.79
N ALA A 667 -34.68 5.58 0.70
CA ALA A 667 -33.44 4.84 0.63
C ALA A 667 -32.39 5.47 1.58
N PRO A 668 -31.51 4.67 2.22
CA PRO A 668 -30.65 5.13 3.31
C PRO A 668 -29.67 6.27 2.95
N ASN A 669 -29.37 6.42 1.65
CA ASN A 669 -28.42 7.40 1.12
C ASN A 669 -29.11 8.55 0.36
N ASP A 670 -30.43 8.54 0.22
CA ASP A 670 -31.16 9.52 -0.60
C ASP A 670 -31.09 10.95 -0.03
N LEU A 671 -30.79 11.09 1.28
CA LEU A 671 -30.80 12.37 1.97
C LEU A 671 -29.40 12.79 2.41
N SER A 672 -29.04 14.04 2.09
CA SER A 672 -27.84 14.72 2.59
C SER A 672 -27.92 14.95 4.11
N GLU A 673 -26.79 15.09 4.79
CA GLU A 673 -26.76 15.36 6.24
C GLU A 673 -27.55 16.62 6.64
N LYS A 674 -27.59 17.63 5.74
CA LYS A 674 -28.41 18.84 5.92
C LYS A 674 -29.90 18.52 5.94
N ALA A 675 -30.37 17.62 5.07
CA ALA A 675 -31.76 17.17 5.04
C ALA A 675 -32.10 16.28 6.24
N ARG A 676 -31.19 15.38 6.65
CA ARG A 676 -31.36 14.54 7.86
C ARG A 676 -31.50 15.39 9.12
N THR A 677 -30.65 16.42 9.24
CA THR A 677 -30.71 17.42 10.31
C THR A 677 -32.06 18.13 10.34
N ALA A 678 -32.58 18.57 9.20
CA ALA A 678 -33.86 19.28 9.12
C ALA A 678 -35.03 18.39 9.58
N ILE A 679 -35.06 17.11 9.19
CA ILE A 679 -36.09 16.15 9.61
C ILE A 679 -36.02 15.91 11.11
N LEU A 680 -34.84 15.65 11.68
CA LEU A 680 -34.70 15.38 13.11
C LEU A 680 -34.99 16.62 13.98
N VAL A 681 -34.64 17.82 13.50
CA VAL A 681 -35.06 19.07 14.15
C VAL A 681 -36.59 19.19 14.14
N ALA A 682 -37.26 18.87 13.03
CA ALA A 682 -38.73 18.89 12.97
C ALA A 682 -39.37 17.82 13.88
N VAL A 683 -38.73 16.65 14.03
CA VAL A 683 -39.15 15.62 14.99
C VAL A 683 -39.08 16.12 16.43
N ASP A 684 -38.04 16.86 16.81
CA ASP A 684 -37.89 17.29 18.21
C ASP A 684 -38.54 18.65 18.52
N ARG A 685 -38.87 19.46 17.49
CA ARG A 685 -39.42 20.81 17.64
C ARG A 685 -40.70 20.89 18.51
N PRO A 686 -41.69 19.98 18.41
CA PRO A 686 -42.90 20.04 19.25
C PRO A 686 -42.64 19.83 20.74
N ALA A 687 -41.48 19.30 21.13
CA ALA A 687 -41.13 19.08 22.54
C ALA A 687 -40.68 20.38 23.26
N GLY A 688 -40.42 21.46 22.53
CA GLY A 688 -39.94 22.73 23.11
C GLY A 688 -38.51 22.64 23.68
N SER A 689 -38.06 23.68 24.40
CA SER A 689 -36.71 23.75 24.99
C SER A 689 -36.49 22.79 26.17
N ASN A 690 -37.57 22.32 26.81
CA ASN A 690 -37.51 21.43 27.97
C ASN A 690 -38.01 20.00 27.69
N GLY A 691 -38.61 19.71 26.53
CA GLY A 691 -39.09 18.36 26.23
C GLY A 691 -37.98 17.34 25.92
N VAL A 692 -38.39 16.15 25.52
CA VAL A 692 -37.52 15.00 25.28
C VAL A 692 -36.97 15.02 23.86
N LEU A 693 -35.66 14.79 23.71
CA LEU A 693 -34.99 14.76 22.41
C LEU A 693 -34.96 13.32 21.84
N LEU A 694 -35.89 12.99 20.94
CA LEU A 694 -35.95 11.67 20.30
C LEU A 694 -34.74 11.46 19.37
N SER A 695 -34.17 12.52 18.79
CA SER A 695 -32.94 12.40 17.98
C SER A 695 -31.71 11.92 18.77
N SER A 696 -31.74 11.93 20.10
CA SER A 696 -30.66 11.37 20.95
C SER A 696 -30.50 9.85 20.81
N LEU A 697 -31.55 9.17 20.33
CA LEU A 697 -31.57 7.74 20.05
C LEU A 697 -30.95 7.39 18.70
N VAL A 698 -30.61 8.40 17.88
CA VAL A 698 -29.98 8.19 16.57
C VAL A 698 -28.48 8.08 16.73
N ILE A 699 -27.93 6.95 16.29
CA ILE A 699 -26.51 6.64 16.41
C ILE A 699 -25.84 6.46 15.05
N SER A 700 -24.57 6.86 15.00
CA SER A 700 -23.64 6.54 13.92
C SER A 700 -22.93 5.21 14.21
N THR A 701 -21.86 4.92 13.48
CA THR A 701 -20.99 3.77 13.75
C THR A 701 -20.48 3.79 15.20
N GLU A 702 -20.36 2.60 15.81
CA GLU A 702 -19.80 2.45 17.16
C GLU A 702 -20.62 3.12 18.29
N ASN A 703 -21.94 3.28 18.12
CA ASN A 703 -22.85 3.87 19.14
C ASN A 703 -22.53 5.34 19.49
N THR A 704 -21.83 6.02 18.58
CA THR A 704 -21.48 7.44 18.70
C THR A 704 -22.64 8.34 18.26
N PRO A 705 -22.73 9.59 18.77
CA PRO A 705 -23.65 10.59 18.22
C PRO A 705 -23.48 10.74 16.70
N VAL A 706 -24.56 10.97 15.97
CA VAL A 706 -24.47 11.35 14.55
C VAL A 706 -23.64 12.63 14.38
N PRO A 707 -22.88 12.79 13.28
CA PRO A 707 -21.95 13.92 13.10
C PRO A 707 -22.65 15.28 13.11
N TYR A 708 -23.93 15.32 12.77
CA TYR A 708 -24.79 16.50 12.79
C TYR A 708 -25.61 16.66 14.09
N PHE A 709 -25.34 15.90 15.15
CA PHE A 709 -26.08 15.97 16.41
C PHE A 709 -25.91 17.33 17.12
N ALA A 710 -24.70 17.90 17.08
CA ALA A 710 -24.43 19.23 17.63
C ALA A 710 -25.25 20.33 16.92
N GLU A 711 -25.45 20.21 15.61
CA GLU A 711 -26.25 21.14 14.81
C GLU A 711 -27.76 21.01 15.12
N ILE A 712 -28.25 19.81 15.43
CA ILE A 712 -29.64 19.60 15.91
C ILE A 712 -29.86 20.35 17.22
N LEU A 713 -28.96 20.16 18.19
CA LEU A 713 -29.03 20.85 19.50
C LEU A 713 -29.01 22.38 19.34
N LYS A 714 -28.11 22.89 18.49
CA LYS A 714 -27.99 24.32 18.18
C LYS A 714 -29.30 24.89 17.60
N ARG A 715 -29.91 24.20 16.64
CA ARG A 715 -31.18 24.64 16.00
C ARG A 715 -32.41 24.57 16.91
N LEU A 716 -32.36 23.73 17.95
CA LEU A 716 -33.40 23.61 18.96
C LEU A 716 -33.17 24.53 20.17
N GLY A 717 -32.13 25.37 20.15
CA GLY A 717 -31.80 26.29 21.23
C GLY A 717 -31.30 25.58 22.50
N ARG A 718 -30.70 24.39 22.38
CA ARG A 718 -30.22 23.59 23.52
C ARG A 718 -28.72 23.76 23.76
N PRO A 719 -28.24 23.48 24.99
CA PRO A 719 -26.82 23.40 25.28
C PRO A 719 -26.12 22.45 24.30
N HIS A 720 -25.09 22.92 23.60
CA HIS A 720 -24.35 22.17 22.59
C HIS A 720 -22.86 22.36 22.78
N SER A 721 -22.07 21.35 22.38
CA SER A 721 -20.61 21.40 22.39
C SER A 721 -20.08 20.79 21.09
N SER A 722 -18.99 21.35 20.57
CA SER A 722 -18.23 20.79 19.44
C SER A 722 -17.26 19.69 19.88
N ARG A 723 -17.08 19.49 21.19
CA ARG A 723 -16.16 18.49 21.75
C ARG A 723 -16.83 17.11 21.78
N PRO A 724 -16.24 16.07 21.17
CA PRO A 724 -16.88 14.75 21.05
C PRO A 724 -17.29 14.09 22.37
N ILE A 725 -16.48 14.24 23.42
CA ILE A 725 -16.73 13.65 24.74
C ILE A 725 -17.94 14.30 25.42
N GLU A 726 -18.01 15.63 25.39
CA GLU A 726 -19.11 16.41 25.97
C GLU A 726 -20.41 16.16 25.19
N LEU A 727 -20.33 16.12 23.85
CA LEU A 727 -21.48 15.79 22.99
C LEU A 727 -22.01 14.38 23.27
N GLY A 728 -21.13 13.41 23.54
CA GLY A 728 -21.49 12.06 23.97
C GLY A 728 -22.21 12.04 25.33
N ARG A 729 -21.79 12.86 26.29
CA ARG A 729 -22.45 13.00 27.60
C ARG A 729 -23.85 13.61 27.46
N ILE A 730 -23.98 14.68 26.68
CA ILE A 730 -25.26 15.34 26.40
C ILE A 730 -26.23 14.34 25.73
N ARG A 731 -25.77 13.59 24.73
CA ARG A 731 -26.59 12.56 24.08
C ARG A 731 -27.08 11.50 25.07
N LYS A 732 -26.20 10.97 25.92
CA LYS A 732 -26.56 9.94 26.91
C LYS A 732 -27.59 10.43 27.93
N ALA A 733 -27.48 11.68 28.39
CA ALA A 733 -28.45 12.29 29.29
C ALA A 733 -29.82 12.43 28.61
N GLU A 734 -29.87 12.94 27.38
CA GLU A 734 -31.12 13.07 26.62
C GLU A 734 -31.73 11.70 26.23
N GLN A 735 -30.89 10.70 25.97
CA GLN A 735 -31.31 9.33 25.73
C GLN A 735 -32.00 8.73 26.97
N ALA A 736 -31.41 8.91 28.17
CA ALA A 736 -32.02 8.44 29.40
C ALA A 736 -33.38 9.11 29.66
N ARG A 737 -33.50 10.41 29.37
CA ARG A 737 -34.78 11.15 29.43
C ARG A 737 -35.80 10.60 28.43
N ALA A 738 -35.36 10.23 27.22
CA ALA A 738 -36.22 9.62 26.21
C ALA A 738 -36.72 8.23 26.60
N PHE A 739 -35.86 7.39 27.17
CA PHE A 739 -36.27 6.10 27.70
C PHE A 739 -37.25 6.24 28.88
N ALA A 740 -36.98 7.14 29.82
CA ALA A 740 -37.87 7.38 30.96
C ALA A 740 -39.26 7.89 30.53
N ALA A 741 -39.33 8.75 29.51
CA ALA A 741 -40.60 9.33 29.06
C ALA A 741 -41.49 8.34 28.29
N TYR A 742 -40.93 7.30 27.68
CA TYR A 742 -41.67 6.38 26.80
C TYR A 742 -41.64 4.91 27.27
N GLY A 743 -40.92 4.57 28.34
CA GLY A 743 -40.65 3.18 28.78
C GLY A 743 -41.71 2.49 29.65
N SER A 744 -42.88 3.09 29.91
CA SER A 744 -43.84 2.53 30.89
C SER A 744 -45.14 1.98 30.28
N GLY A 745 -45.38 0.67 30.45
CA GLY A 745 -46.71 0.03 30.66
C GLY A 745 -47.04 -1.25 29.83
N PRO A 746 -47.88 -2.20 30.30
CA PRO A 746 -48.20 -2.63 31.68
C PRO A 746 -47.65 -4.06 32.00
N VAL A 747 -47.43 -4.34 33.28
CA VAL A 747 -47.08 -5.69 33.80
C VAL A 747 -48.36 -6.51 33.90
N SER A 748 -48.46 -7.58 33.10
CA SER A 748 -49.42 -8.65 33.33
C SER A 748 -48.77 -9.71 34.22
N ASP A 749 -49.14 -9.67 35.49
CA ASP A 749 -48.97 -10.76 36.45
C ASP A 749 -49.72 -12.00 35.97
N THR A 750 -49.03 -13.13 35.82
CA THR A 750 -49.58 -14.47 36.09
C THR A 750 -48.45 -15.50 36.20
N ASN A 751 -48.38 -16.11 37.39
CA ASN A 751 -47.83 -17.44 37.74
C ASN A 751 -46.32 -17.67 37.55
N SER A 752 -45.58 -18.27 38.49
CA SER A 752 -46.00 -19.31 39.43
C SER A 752 -45.05 -19.41 40.63
N THR A 753 -45.65 -19.39 41.83
CA THR A 753 -45.39 -20.28 42.98
C THR A 753 -43.96 -20.75 43.31
N ASN A 754 -43.50 -20.30 44.50
CA ASN A 754 -42.93 -21.09 45.60
C ASN A 754 -42.21 -22.41 45.27
N HIS A 755 -40.88 -22.41 45.46
CA HIS A 755 -40.27 -23.28 46.46
C HIS A 755 -38.91 -22.70 46.89
N ASP A 756 -38.87 -22.27 48.15
CA ASP A 756 -37.67 -21.86 48.85
C ASP A 756 -37.36 -22.94 49.91
N GLN A 757 -36.24 -23.65 49.77
CA GLN A 757 -35.55 -24.27 50.90
C GLN A 757 -34.05 -24.41 50.60
N PRO A 758 -33.16 -24.19 51.59
CA PRO A 758 -31.77 -23.80 51.36
C PRO A 758 -30.78 -24.96 51.49
N SER A 759 -29.77 -25.01 50.62
CA SER A 759 -28.62 -25.90 50.79
C SER A 759 -27.63 -25.32 51.81
N ARG A 760 -27.53 -25.98 52.97
CA ARG A 760 -26.38 -25.94 53.87
C ARG A 760 -25.16 -26.56 53.19
N ALA A 761 -24.02 -25.91 53.40
CA ALA A 761 -22.68 -26.37 53.06
C ALA A 761 -22.31 -27.70 53.74
N ILE A 762 -21.62 -28.59 53.01
CA ILE A 762 -20.60 -29.52 53.55
C ILE A 762 -19.48 -29.68 52.51
N GLU A 763 -18.26 -29.60 53.03
CA GLU A 763 -16.92 -29.82 52.45
C GLU A 763 -16.78 -31.02 51.49
N LYS A 764 -16.14 -30.80 50.33
CA LYS A 764 -14.73 -31.18 50.06
C LYS A 764 -14.28 -30.68 48.69
#